data_AF-A0A9R1BEL4-F1
#
_entry.id   AF-A0A9R1BEL4-F1
#
_cell.length_a   1.000
_cell.length_b   1.000
_cell.length_c   1.000
_cell.angle_alpha   90.00
_cell.angle_beta   90.00
_cell.angle_gamma   90.00
#
_symmetry.space_group_name_H-M   'P 1'
#
loop_
_entity.id
_entity.type
_entity.pdbx_description
1 polymer ?
#
loop_
_entity_poly.entity_id
_entity_poly.type
_entity_poly.pdbx_seq_one_letter_code
_entity_poly.pdbx_strand_id
1 'polypeptide(L)'
;MGSETTEQRNDTLLGNGVIGILAETVNMWERRAPLTPSHCARLMLGGGKHESGVNRIIVQPSTKRIHHDAQYEDAGCEISEDLSECGLIVGIKQPKLEMILPDRAYAFFSHTHKAQKENMPLLDKIMEERVSLFDYELIVDDDGKRMLAFGKFAGRAGLIDFLHGLGQRYLSLGYSTPFLSLGQSHMYPSLAAAKAAVIAIGEEIATYGLPSGICPIVFAFTGSGNVSQGAQEIFKLLPHTFVDAEKLPELSAGKSLPPHHQSTRRAFQLYGCVVTSKDMVAPKDPNRCFDKADYYAHPEYYRPVFHERIAPYASAIVNCMYWERRFPRLLSIDQLQQLMKNGCPLVGISDITCDIGGSIEFVNKSTSIERPFFRYDTSTNLYHDDMEGDGVICLAVDILPTEFSREASQHFGDILSRFVTSLASAKGLLELPSHLRRACIAYAGKLTPLYEYIPRMRKTMIELPPTPANLLPDKKYTTLVSLCGHLFDKFLINEALDIIETAGGSFHLVKCDVGQSIDDMSYSELEVGADDTTTLDKIIDSLTSIANAHRGDPNATEISLKIGRVSECGIDGSMDKVGPKVLILGAGRVCRPAAEFLTSYQNIDQVHVVVASLYQKDAEETVDGIKNATAAQLDVSDTESLSNLVSQVDVVVSLLPASFHAAIARVCIELKKHLVTASYVDDSMSKLEQAAQGAGVTILCEMGLDPGIDHMLSMKMIDEAHARDGKIKAFTSFCGGLPSPAAANNPLAYKFSWSPAGAIRAGRNPAVYKFLGEIINVDGSKLYESAKRLRLPELPAFALEHLPNRNSLMYGDLYGISKEASTVYRSTLRYEGFSEIMAILAKIGFFDAENHPLLQETNRPTYRNFLNELLNVNNISTSNTKINGEESGGHDDELVSRLMMLGHCKEKELAVKILKTIKFLGLHEETQIPKDCSSAFSVICQRMEQRMAYGHNEQDMVLLHHEVEVEYPDGRPTEKHQATLMEFGKTENGRSTTAMALTVGVPAAIGALLLLQNKVQKKGVIRPLQPEIYIPALEILEASGIKVIERVET
;
A
#
# COMPACT_ATOMS: atom_id res chain seq x y z
N MET A 1 61.27 26.27 18.35
CA MET A 1 61.67 25.03 17.64
C MET A 1 61.33 23.85 18.53
N GLY A 2 60.65 22.84 17.97
CA GLY A 2 60.38 21.53 18.59
C GLY A 2 59.05 21.49 19.34
N SER A 3 57.91 21.42 18.65
CA SER A 3 57.28 20.21 18.08
C SER A 3 56.25 19.63 19.05
N GLU A 4 54.99 20.08 18.89
CA GLU A 4 53.82 19.38 19.38
C GLU A 4 53.83 17.95 18.80
N THR A 5 53.93 16.98 19.69
CA THR A 5 53.68 15.58 19.39
C THR A 5 52.20 15.43 19.07
N THR A 6 51.87 15.41 17.78
CA THR A 6 50.64 14.82 17.26
C THR A 6 50.58 13.37 17.72
N GLU A 7 49.74 13.08 18.72
CA GLU A 7 49.30 11.73 19.02
C GLU A 7 48.79 11.10 17.71
N GLN A 8 49.45 10.02 17.28
CA GLN A 8 48.93 9.08 16.30
C GLN A 8 47.59 8.55 16.85
N ARG A 9 46.48 9.14 16.41
CA ARG A 9 45.14 8.63 16.70
C ARG A 9 44.98 7.28 15.99
N ASN A 10 44.95 6.23 16.81
CA ASN A 10 44.68 4.83 16.55
C ASN A 10 44.01 4.53 15.20
N ASP A 11 44.67 3.68 14.41
CA ASP A 11 44.07 2.93 13.31
C ASP A 11 42.75 2.29 13.79
N THR A 12 41.64 2.63 13.14
CA THR A 12 40.30 2.09 13.45
C THR A 12 40.29 0.58 13.22
N LEU A 13 40.31 -0.19 14.32
CA LEU A 13 40.35 -1.65 14.30
C LEU A 13 39.07 -2.20 13.64
N LEU A 14 39.20 -3.09 12.65
CA LEU A 14 38.05 -3.84 12.09
C LEU A 14 37.39 -4.76 13.13
N GLY A 15 38.23 -5.37 13.97
CA GLY A 15 37.81 -6.33 14.98
C GLY A 15 38.65 -6.25 16.25
N ASN A 16 37.99 -6.45 17.38
CA ASN A 16 38.60 -6.52 18.71
C ASN A 16 38.43 -7.90 19.37
N GLY A 17 37.97 -8.90 18.61
CA GLY A 17 37.63 -10.23 19.09
C GLY A 17 36.30 -10.34 19.83
N VAL A 18 35.51 -9.26 19.90
CA VAL A 18 34.15 -9.26 20.47
C VAL A 18 33.14 -9.13 19.34
N ILE A 19 32.23 -10.10 19.24
CA ILE A 19 31.21 -10.17 18.19
C ILE A 19 29.84 -9.82 18.78
N GLY A 20 29.11 -8.93 18.12
CA GLY A 20 27.70 -8.64 18.38
C GLY A 20 26.78 -9.39 17.41
N ILE A 21 25.70 -9.97 17.90
CA ILE A 21 24.61 -10.52 17.08
C ILE A 21 23.37 -9.63 17.25
N LEU A 22 22.89 -9.03 16.16
CA LEU A 22 21.75 -8.11 16.17
C LEU A 22 20.41 -8.82 16.40
N ALA A 23 19.45 -8.07 16.93
CA ALA A 23 18.03 -8.41 16.84
C ALA A 23 17.47 -7.92 15.49
N GLU A 24 16.85 -8.83 14.72
CA GLU A 24 16.29 -8.49 13.40
C GLU A 24 15.05 -7.60 13.52
N THR A 25 14.97 -6.52 12.73
CA THR A 25 13.89 -5.51 12.83
C THR A 25 13.05 -5.32 11.56
N VAL A 26 13.42 -5.96 10.45
CA VAL A 26 12.87 -5.62 9.12
C VAL A 26 11.39 -5.96 8.96
N ASN A 27 10.96 -7.17 9.34
CA ASN A 27 9.56 -7.57 9.31
C ASN A 27 9.27 -8.65 10.36
N MET A 28 7.99 -9.02 10.52
CA MET A 28 7.57 -10.00 11.53
C MET A 28 8.03 -11.44 11.23
N TRP A 29 8.30 -11.77 9.97
CA TRP A 29 8.68 -13.12 9.52
C TRP A 29 10.19 -13.37 9.57
N GLU A 30 11.01 -12.32 9.57
CA GLU A 30 12.45 -12.44 9.70
C GLU A 30 12.83 -12.86 11.13
N ARG A 31 12.94 -14.17 11.33
CA ARG A 31 13.27 -14.83 12.59
C ARG A 31 14.63 -15.53 12.53
N ARG A 32 15.33 -15.46 11.40
CA ARG A 32 16.64 -16.09 11.23
C ARG A 32 17.70 -15.39 12.07
N ALA A 33 18.82 -16.07 12.28
CA ALA A 33 20.00 -15.53 12.93
C ALA A 33 21.24 -15.81 12.08
N PRO A 34 22.23 -14.89 12.03
CA PRO A 34 23.47 -15.10 11.29
C PRO A 34 24.32 -16.24 11.86
N LEU A 35 24.30 -16.40 13.19
CA LEU A 35 24.98 -17.47 13.92
C LEU A 35 23.98 -18.13 14.88
N THR A 36 24.01 -19.45 14.97
CA THR A 36 23.17 -20.23 15.89
C THR A 36 23.93 -20.42 17.20
N PRO A 37 23.27 -20.83 18.30
CA PRO A 37 23.97 -21.14 19.54
C PRO A 37 25.13 -22.12 19.36
N SER A 38 24.95 -23.15 18.51
CA SER A 38 26.00 -24.11 18.20
C SER A 38 27.21 -23.48 17.48
N HIS A 39 26.98 -22.49 16.61
CA HIS A 39 28.06 -21.73 15.98
C HIS A 39 28.84 -20.93 17.01
N CYS A 40 28.13 -20.26 17.92
CA CYS A 40 28.74 -19.44 18.95
C CYS A 40 29.61 -20.29 19.88
N ALA A 41 29.09 -21.42 20.36
CA ALA A 41 29.86 -22.37 21.16
C ALA A 41 31.13 -22.84 20.44
N ARG A 42 31.05 -23.19 19.14
CA ARG A 42 32.22 -23.62 18.35
C ARG A 42 33.26 -22.50 18.20
N LEU A 43 32.83 -21.26 17.97
CA LEU A 43 33.72 -20.10 17.82
C LEU A 43 34.46 -19.79 19.14
N MET A 44 33.80 -19.96 20.28
CA MET A 44 34.39 -19.74 21.61
C MET A 44 35.26 -20.92 22.09
N LEU A 45 34.90 -22.18 21.77
CA LEU A 45 35.66 -23.38 22.18
C LEU A 45 36.91 -23.66 21.34
N GLY A 46 37.07 -23.03 20.17
CA GLY A 46 38.21 -23.23 19.26
C GLY A 46 39.59 -22.88 19.82
N GLY A 47 39.66 -22.26 21.01
CA GLY A 47 40.89 -21.82 21.69
C GLY A 47 41.89 -22.90 22.11
N GLY A 48 41.73 -24.15 21.67
CA GLY A 48 42.58 -25.27 22.06
C GLY A 48 43.84 -25.50 21.22
N LYS A 49 43.95 -24.99 19.97
CA LYS A 49 45.15 -25.22 19.14
C LYS A 49 45.59 -24.09 18.20
N HIS A 50 44.77 -23.08 17.95
CA HIS A 50 45.17 -21.82 17.31
C HIS A 50 44.22 -20.73 17.84
N GLU A 51 44.75 -19.57 18.23
CA GLU A 51 43.96 -18.44 18.75
C GLU A 51 42.77 -18.16 17.83
N SER A 52 41.55 -18.47 18.27
CA SER A 52 40.33 -18.42 17.44
C SER A 52 39.89 -17.00 17.08
N GLY A 53 40.65 -15.99 17.49
CA GLY A 53 40.38 -14.58 17.21
C GLY A 53 39.09 -14.02 17.83
N VAL A 54 38.29 -14.86 18.50
CA VAL A 54 36.99 -14.53 19.10
C VAL A 54 37.05 -14.82 20.60
N ASN A 55 36.96 -13.75 21.39
CA ASN A 55 37.05 -13.78 22.84
C ASN A 55 35.67 -13.81 23.51
N ARG A 56 34.71 -13.05 22.97
CA ARG A 56 33.37 -12.86 23.53
C ARG A 56 32.34 -12.73 22.42
N ILE A 57 31.12 -13.19 22.68
CA ILE A 57 29.97 -13.01 21.80
C ILE A 57 28.84 -12.42 22.62
N ILE A 58 28.37 -11.23 22.21
CA ILE A 58 27.26 -10.50 22.81
C ILE A 58 26.07 -10.61 21.86
N VAL A 59 24.90 -10.98 22.37
CA VAL A 59 23.68 -11.17 21.59
C VAL A 59 22.64 -10.18 22.08
N GLN A 60 22.10 -9.37 21.16
CA GLN A 60 20.95 -8.54 21.49
C GLN A 60 19.74 -9.42 21.78
N PRO A 61 19.01 -9.15 22.88
CA PRO A 61 17.83 -9.94 23.23
C PRO A 61 16.78 -9.84 22.13
N SER A 62 16.07 -10.94 21.87
CA SER A 62 15.03 -10.96 20.84
C SER A 62 13.91 -11.93 21.16
N THR A 63 12.70 -11.40 21.26
CA THR A 63 11.48 -12.22 21.42
C THR A 63 11.03 -12.90 20.12
N LYS A 64 11.61 -12.54 18.97
CA LYS A 64 11.22 -13.01 17.64
C LYS A 64 12.13 -14.10 17.08
N ARG A 65 13.44 -14.03 17.38
CA ARG A 65 14.48 -14.92 16.85
C ARG A 65 14.13 -16.39 17.07
N ILE A 66 14.42 -17.25 16.08
CA ILE A 66 14.09 -18.68 16.12
C ILE A 66 14.86 -19.48 17.19
N HIS A 67 15.99 -18.93 17.63
CA HIS A 67 16.80 -19.42 18.74
C HIS A 67 16.61 -18.47 19.93
N HIS A 68 16.21 -19.02 21.08
CA HIS A 68 15.95 -18.22 22.27
C HIS A 68 17.25 -17.74 22.91
N ASP A 69 17.21 -16.59 23.58
CA ASP A 69 18.36 -15.97 24.24
C ASP A 69 19.02 -16.94 25.25
N ALA A 70 18.23 -17.68 26.02
CA ALA A 70 18.71 -18.73 26.93
C ALA A 70 19.60 -19.79 26.25
N GLN A 71 19.34 -20.11 24.97
CA GLN A 71 20.18 -21.06 24.25
C GLN A 71 21.55 -20.47 23.92
N TYR A 72 21.65 -19.16 23.72
CA TYR A 72 22.92 -18.46 23.53
C TYR A 72 23.67 -18.35 24.86
N GLU A 73 22.97 -18.08 25.97
CA GLU A 73 23.56 -18.11 27.31
C GLU A 73 24.16 -19.49 27.64
N ASP A 74 23.41 -20.57 27.38
CA ASP A 74 23.89 -21.95 27.54
C ASP A 74 25.11 -22.26 26.67
N ALA A 75 25.25 -21.58 25.52
CA ALA A 75 26.40 -21.68 24.64
C ALA A 75 27.61 -20.86 25.11
N GLY A 76 27.45 -20.02 26.14
CA GLY A 76 28.48 -19.15 26.72
C GLY A 76 28.45 -17.71 26.21
N CYS A 77 27.41 -17.29 25.49
CA CYS A 77 27.26 -15.90 25.03
C CYS A 77 26.70 -15.00 26.14
N GLU A 78 26.98 -13.70 26.04
CA GLU A 78 26.40 -12.67 26.88
C GLU A 78 25.14 -12.08 26.20
N ILE A 79 24.06 -11.86 26.96
CA ILE A 79 22.86 -11.18 26.45
C ILE A 79 22.88 -9.73 26.90
N SER A 80 22.85 -8.79 25.95
CA SER A 80 22.88 -7.35 26.22
C SER A 80 22.26 -6.57 25.07
N GLU A 81 21.44 -5.57 25.39
CA GLU A 81 20.96 -4.57 24.41
C GLU A 81 22.12 -3.73 23.86
N ASP A 82 23.12 -3.47 24.70
CA ASP A 82 24.30 -2.69 24.33
C ASP A 82 25.35 -3.57 23.65
N LEU A 83 25.65 -3.23 22.39
CA LEU A 83 26.70 -3.84 21.57
C LEU A 83 27.94 -2.93 21.44
N SER A 84 28.04 -1.86 22.22
CA SER A 84 29.12 -0.87 22.13
C SER A 84 30.51 -1.50 22.29
N GLU A 85 30.66 -2.57 23.05
CA GLU A 85 31.95 -3.28 23.21
C GLU A 85 32.33 -4.17 22.02
N CYS A 86 31.40 -4.47 21.11
CA CYS A 86 31.65 -5.33 19.97
C CYS A 86 32.50 -4.61 18.93
N GLY A 87 33.47 -5.27 18.31
CA GLY A 87 34.19 -4.74 17.15
C GLY A 87 33.49 -5.09 15.84
N LEU A 88 32.99 -6.32 15.74
CA LEU A 88 32.19 -6.83 14.62
C LEU A 88 30.75 -7.04 15.07
N ILE A 89 29.79 -6.54 14.31
CA ILE A 89 28.36 -6.73 14.54
C ILE A 89 27.75 -7.42 13.32
N VAL A 90 27.08 -8.56 13.52
CA VAL A 90 26.49 -9.35 12.45
C VAL A 90 24.95 -9.41 12.55
N GLY A 91 24.29 -9.31 11.41
CA GLY A 91 22.86 -9.52 11.23
C GLY A 91 22.60 -10.31 9.95
N ILE A 92 21.35 -10.69 9.68
CA ILE A 92 20.90 -11.22 8.38
C ILE A 92 20.54 -10.06 7.45
N LYS A 93 19.65 -9.17 7.89
CA LYS A 93 19.22 -7.99 7.11
C LYS A 93 19.76 -6.69 7.70
N GLN A 94 19.54 -5.60 6.96
CA GLN A 94 19.92 -4.27 7.42
C GLN A 94 19.21 -3.89 8.74
N PRO A 95 19.94 -3.40 9.74
CA PRO A 95 19.35 -2.87 10.96
C PRO A 95 18.73 -1.49 10.71
N LYS A 96 17.94 -0.99 11.68
CA LYS A 96 17.48 0.39 11.64
C LYS A 96 18.66 1.36 11.79
N LEU A 97 18.53 2.57 11.26
CA LEU A 97 19.62 3.55 11.22
C LEU A 97 20.13 3.92 12.62
N GLU A 98 19.23 3.96 13.61
CA GLU A 98 19.55 4.24 15.01
C GLU A 98 20.33 3.11 15.72
N MET A 99 20.37 1.91 15.13
CA MET A 99 21.13 0.77 15.67
C MET A 99 22.56 0.70 15.13
N ILE A 100 22.95 1.63 14.24
CA ILE A 100 24.31 1.74 13.70
C ILE A 100 25.18 2.47 14.71
N LEU A 101 26.18 1.76 15.25
CA LEU A 101 27.12 2.29 16.22
C LEU A 101 28.40 2.80 15.52
N PRO A 102 28.98 3.91 16.01
CA PRO A 102 30.19 4.48 15.43
C PRO A 102 31.42 3.60 15.56
N ASP A 103 32.29 3.68 14.55
CA ASP A 103 33.62 3.04 14.54
C ASP A 103 33.55 1.52 14.75
N ARG A 104 32.59 0.85 14.10
CA ARG A 104 32.39 -0.61 14.15
C ARG A 104 32.48 -1.25 12.77
N ALA A 105 32.66 -2.56 12.73
CA ALA A 105 32.43 -3.36 11.53
C ALA A 105 31.03 -3.99 11.57
N TYR A 106 30.29 -3.91 10.46
CA TYR A 106 29.00 -4.57 10.29
C TYR A 106 29.03 -5.55 9.12
N ALA A 107 28.39 -6.70 9.28
CA ALA A 107 28.18 -7.67 8.20
C ALA A 107 26.71 -8.12 8.13
N PHE A 108 26.06 -7.88 6.98
CA PHE A 108 24.68 -8.28 6.67
C PHE A 108 24.41 -8.13 5.16
N PHE A 109 23.24 -8.57 4.67
CA PHE A 109 22.81 -8.28 3.29
C PHE A 109 22.39 -6.81 3.16
N SER A 110 23.33 -5.93 2.83
CA SER A 110 23.08 -4.48 2.75
C SER A 110 22.51 -4.04 1.42
N HIS A 111 22.86 -4.73 0.32
CA HIS A 111 22.50 -4.37 -1.05
C HIS A 111 22.91 -2.95 -1.47
N THR A 112 23.74 -2.26 -0.67
CA THR A 112 24.18 -0.88 -0.93
C THR A 112 25.06 -0.79 -2.16
N HIS A 113 25.75 -1.88 -2.53
CA HIS A 113 26.52 -1.98 -3.77
C HIS A 113 25.67 -1.81 -5.04
N LYS A 114 24.35 -2.05 -4.97
CA LYS A 114 23.42 -1.85 -6.09
C LYS A 114 23.10 -0.36 -6.34
N ALA A 115 23.56 0.53 -5.46
CA ALA A 115 23.35 1.97 -5.54
C ALA A 115 21.86 2.40 -5.60
N GLN A 116 20.93 1.55 -5.19
CA GLN A 116 19.49 1.82 -5.21
C GLN A 116 19.09 2.87 -4.14
N LYS A 117 18.18 3.78 -4.50
CA LYS A 117 17.76 4.92 -3.67
C LYS A 117 17.36 4.53 -2.24
N GLU A 118 16.63 3.43 -2.07
CA GLU A 118 16.20 2.92 -0.76
C GLU A 118 17.34 2.51 0.19
N ASN A 119 18.48 2.08 -0.35
CA ASN A 119 19.62 1.61 0.45
C ASN A 119 20.63 2.72 0.76
N MET A 120 20.50 3.89 0.14
CA MET A 120 21.45 4.99 0.30
C MET A 120 21.44 5.63 1.70
N PRO A 121 20.30 5.82 2.39
CA PRO A 121 20.31 6.33 3.77
C PRO A 121 21.13 5.47 4.72
N LEU A 122 21.13 4.14 4.52
CA LEU A 122 21.98 3.24 5.28
C LEU A 122 23.45 3.47 4.98
N LEU A 123 23.83 3.57 3.70
CA LEU A 123 25.22 3.84 3.32
C LEU A 123 25.70 5.20 3.84
N ASP A 124 24.84 6.22 3.85
CA ASP A 124 25.13 7.53 4.41
C ASP A 124 25.42 7.45 5.91
N LYS A 125 24.58 6.72 6.65
CA LYS A 125 24.79 6.47 8.09
C LYS A 125 26.10 5.71 8.34
N ILE A 126 26.41 4.72 7.52
CA ILE A 126 27.66 3.95 7.59
C ILE A 126 28.88 4.86 7.38
N MET A 127 28.80 5.80 6.43
CA MET A 127 29.87 6.77 6.18
C MET A 127 30.02 7.77 7.32
N GLU A 128 28.92 8.34 7.79
CA GLU A 128 28.87 9.32 8.90
C GLU A 128 29.46 8.74 10.20
N GLU A 129 29.06 7.52 10.54
CA GLU A 129 29.46 6.83 11.77
C GLU A 129 30.82 6.12 11.64
N ARG A 130 31.55 6.33 10.54
CA ARG A 130 32.86 5.70 10.29
C ARG A 130 32.83 4.18 10.39
N VAL A 131 31.74 3.57 9.96
CA VAL A 131 31.55 2.12 9.99
C VAL A 131 32.26 1.45 8.82
N SER A 132 32.75 0.24 9.05
CA SER A 132 33.19 -0.68 8.00
C SER A 132 32.07 -1.66 7.66
N LEU A 133 31.62 -1.69 6.40
CA LEU A 133 30.45 -2.47 5.97
C LEU A 133 30.86 -3.61 5.04
N PHE A 134 30.52 -4.84 5.41
CA PHE A 134 30.69 -6.05 4.62
C PHE A 134 29.33 -6.58 4.15
N ASP A 135 29.18 -6.75 2.84
CA ASP A 135 27.97 -7.35 2.27
C ASP A 135 28.19 -8.83 1.98
N TYR A 136 27.38 -9.69 2.59
CA TYR A 136 27.45 -11.13 2.37
C TYR A 136 27.23 -11.55 0.92
N GLU A 137 26.51 -10.75 0.12
CA GLU A 137 26.29 -11.03 -1.30
C GLU A 137 27.60 -11.01 -2.10
N LEU A 138 28.59 -10.26 -1.63
CA LEU A 138 29.86 -10.01 -2.29
C LEU A 138 30.98 -10.96 -1.81
N ILE A 139 30.66 -11.87 -0.88
CA ILE A 139 31.54 -12.97 -0.47
C ILE A 139 31.41 -14.10 -1.51
N VAL A 140 32.29 -14.03 -2.51
CA VAL A 140 32.38 -14.96 -3.63
C VAL A 140 33.70 -15.75 -3.60
N ASP A 141 33.66 -17.00 -4.06
CA ASP A 141 34.87 -17.80 -4.28
C ASP A 141 35.68 -17.31 -5.49
N ASP A 142 36.76 -18.02 -5.81
CA ASP A 142 37.67 -17.66 -6.92
C ASP A 142 37.03 -17.80 -8.31
N ASP A 143 35.95 -18.58 -8.42
CA ASP A 143 35.15 -18.73 -9.65
C ASP A 143 34.02 -17.68 -9.72
N GLY A 144 33.97 -16.74 -8.77
CA GLY A 144 32.95 -15.70 -8.68
C GLY A 144 31.60 -16.18 -8.15
N LYS A 145 31.53 -17.40 -7.61
CA LYS A 145 30.29 -17.98 -7.08
C LYS A 145 30.07 -17.52 -5.63
N ARG A 146 28.89 -16.97 -5.38
CA ARG A 146 28.44 -16.54 -4.04
C ARG A 146 28.42 -17.70 -3.06
N MET A 147 29.06 -17.50 -1.91
CA MET A 147 29.20 -18.53 -0.87
C MET A 147 28.04 -18.49 0.14
N LEU A 148 27.56 -17.30 0.49
CA LEU A 148 26.50 -17.09 1.50
C LEU A 148 25.16 -16.81 0.83
N ALA A 149 24.33 -17.83 0.67
CA ALA A 149 23.02 -17.71 0.04
C ALA A 149 21.97 -18.66 0.65
N PHE A 150 20.71 -18.29 0.55
CA PHE A 150 19.57 -19.07 1.07
C PHE A 150 18.81 -19.86 -0.01
N GLY A 151 19.32 -19.91 -1.24
CA GLY A 151 18.54 -20.34 -2.40
C GLY A 151 17.83 -21.69 -2.24
N LYS A 152 18.47 -22.70 -1.65
CA LYS A 152 17.84 -24.01 -1.42
C LYS A 152 16.59 -23.93 -0.54
N PHE A 153 16.59 -23.06 0.47
CA PHE A 153 15.43 -22.88 1.36
C PHE A 153 14.31 -22.11 0.68
N ALA A 154 14.62 -21.11 -0.16
CA ALA A 154 13.63 -20.44 -1.00
C ALA A 154 12.91 -21.46 -1.90
N GLY A 155 13.68 -22.34 -2.56
CA GLY A 155 13.13 -23.40 -3.40
C GLY A 155 12.22 -24.39 -2.65
N ARG A 156 12.65 -24.80 -1.44
CA ARG A 156 11.88 -25.73 -0.60
C ARG A 156 10.57 -25.11 -0.13
N ALA A 157 10.61 -23.92 0.44
CA ALA A 157 9.43 -23.20 0.92
C ALA A 157 8.49 -22.89 -0.25
N GLY A 158 9.01 -22.27 -1.31
CA GLY A 158 8.24 -21.89 -2.49
C GLY A 158 7.51 -23.06 -3.15
N LEU A 159 8.11 -24.26 -3.20
CA LEU A 159 7.37 -25.42 -3.71
C LEU A 159 6.33 -25.97 -2.72
N ILE A 160 6.63 -26.03 -1.42
CA ILE A 160 5.64 -26.50 -0.42
C ILE A 160 4.41 -25.60 -0.42
N ASP A 161 4.63 -24.28 -0.40
CA ASP A 161 3.55 -23.30 -0.41
C ASP A 161 2.77 -23.40 -1.71
N PHE A 162 3.48 -23.49 -2.84
CA PHE A 162 2.84 -23.64 -4.14
C PHE A 162 2.01 -24.93 -4.26
N LEU A 163 2.45 -26.05 -3.69
CA LEU A 163 1.63 -27.26 -3.62
C LEU A 163 0.37 -27.03 -2.78
N HIS A 164 0.46 -26.35 -1.64
CA HIS A 164 -0.72 -25.93 -0.87
C HIS A 164 -1.69 -25.06 -1.70
N GLY A 165 -1.16 -24.07 -2.42
CA GLY A 165 -1.94 -23.22 -3.32
C GLY A 165 -2.59 -23.98 -4.48
N LEU A 166 -1.88 -24.96 -5.06
CA LEU A 166 -2.45 -25.86 -6.06
C LEU A 166 -3.60 -26.70 -5.49
N GLY A 167 -3.53 -27.11 -4.22
CA GLY A 167 -4.65 -27.75 -3.54
C GLY A 167 -5.90 -26.86 -3.56
N GLN A 168 -5.77 -25.62 -3.13
CA GLN A 168 -6.86 -24.64 -3.12
C GLN A 168 -7.37 -24.33 -4.54
N ARG A 169 -6.45 -24.17 -5.50
CA ARG A 169 -6.80 -23.87 -6.89
C ARG A 169 -7.48 -25.03 -7.60
N TYR A 170 -7.04 -26.26 -7.39
CA TYR A 170 -7.74 -27.41 -7.96
C TYR A 170 -9.14 -27.56 -7.35
N LEU A 171 -9.31 -27.27 -6.06
CA LEU A 171 -10.63 -27.29 -5.42
C LEU A 171 -11.59 -26.27 -6.05
N SER A 172 -11.13 -25.05 -6.32
CA SER A 172 -11.97 -24.04 -7.00
C SER A 172 -12.32 -24.42 -8.44
N LEU A 173 -11.47 -25.22 -9.10
CA LEU A 173 -11.74 -25.85 -10.39
C LEU A 173 -12.59 -27.12 -10.31
N GLY A 174 -13.11 -27.48 -9.12
CA GLY A 174 -13.97 -28.64 -8.91
C GLY A 174 -13.24 -29.97 -8.69
N TYR A 175 -11.93 -29.95 -8.44
CA TYR A 175 -11.09 -31.13 -8.22
C TYR A 175 -10.55 -31.19 -6.78
N SER A 176 -10.98 -32.20 -6.02
CA SER A 176 -10.36 -32.51 -4.72
C SER A 176 -9.06 -33.28 -4.93
N THR A 177 -7.94 -32.72 -4.50
CA THR A 177 -6.60 -33.34 -4.59
C THR A 177 -5.95 -33.47 -3.22
N PRO A 178 -5.03 -34.44 -3.01
CA PRO A 178 -4.30 -34.58 -1.74
C PRO A 178 -3.52 -33.34 -1.33
N PHE A 179 -3.18 -32.45 -2.28
CA PHE A 179 -2.54 -31.17 -2.01
C PHE A 179 -3.31 -30.27 -1.04
N LEU A 180 -4.64 -30.41 -0.93
CA LEU A 180 -5.48 -29.68 0.03
C LEU A 180 -5.09 -29.93 1.50
N SER A 181 -4.47 -31.08 1.79
CA SER A 181 -4.08 -31.46 3.15
C SER A 181 -2.74 -30.83 3.59
N LEU A 182 -2.00 -30.18 2.68
CA LEU A 182 -0.78 -29.47 3.04
C LEU A 182 -1.11 -28.09 3.63
N GLY A 183 -0.46 -27.73 4.73
CA GLY A 183 -0.30 -26.35 5.17
C GLY A 183 0.86 -25.64 4.47
N GLN A 184 0.96 -24.33 4.67
CA GLN A 184 2.09 -23.50 4.22
C GLN A 184 3.35 -23.79 5.06
N SER A 185 4.51 -23.46 4.53
CA SER A 185 5.83 -23.83 5.06
C SER A 185 6.03 -23.35 6.50
N HIS A 186 5.66 -22.10 6.79
CA HIS A 186 5.78 -21.51 8.13
C HIS A 186 4.88 -22.17 9.19
N MET A 187 3.87 -22.95 8.78
CA MET A 187 2.97 -23.67 9.69
C MET A 187 3.63 -24.93 10.27
N TYR A 188 4.72 -25.40 9.67
CA TYR A 188 5.45 -26.56 10.18
C TYR A 188 6.57 -26.16 11.15
N PRO A 189 6.79 -26.92 12.23
CA PRO A 189 7.82 -26.60 13.21
C PRO A 189 9.27 -26.82 12.72
N SER A 190 9.44 -27.53 11.59
CA SER A 190 10.74 -27.82 10.97
C SER A 190 10.57 -28.23 9.51
N LEU A 191 11.66 -28.15 8.74
CA LEU A 191 11.70 -28.67 7.37
C LEU A 191 11.43 -30.18 7.34
N ALA A 192 11.86 -30.93 8.36
CA ALA A 192 11.59 -32.36 8.46
C ALA A 192 10.08 -32.65 8.58
N ALA A 193 9.36 -31.87 9.40
CA ALA A 193 7.91 -31.99 9.55
C ALA A 193 7.17 -31.62 8.25
N ALA A 194 7.60 -30.55 7.57
CA ALA A 194 7.03 -30.16 6.29
C ALA A 194 7.23 -31.25 5.21
N LYS A 195 8.44 -31.83 5.14
CA LYS A 195 8.72 -32.96 4.25
C LYS A 195 7.88 -34.19 4.58
N ALA A 196 7.65 -34.49 5.86
CA ALA A 196 6.80 -35.59 6.28
C ALA A 196 5.35 -35.40 5.80
N ALA A 197 4.83 -34.16 5.82
CA ALA A 197 3.51 -33.85 5.27
C ALA A 197 3.47 -34.05 3.74
N VAL A 198 4.51 -33.63 3.01
CA VAL A 198 4.63 -33.88 1.56
C VAL A 198 4.72 -35.38 1.24
N ILE A 199 5.44 -36.15 2.05
CA ILE A 199 5.50 -37.61 1.91
C ILE A 199 4.11 -38.22 2.12
N ALA A 200 3.37 -37.80 3.16
CA ALA A 200 2.04 -38.33 3.44
C ALA A 200 1.06 -38.11 2.27
N ILE A 201 1.03 -36.91 1.68
CA ILE A 201 0.21 -36.68 0.48
C ILE A 201 0.77 -37.43 -0.74
N GLY A 202 2.08 -37.66 -0.81
CA GLY A 202 2.71 -38.45 -1.85
C GLY A 202 2.28 -39.92 -1.80
N GLU A 203 2.20 -40.50 -0.60
CA GLU A 203 1.67 -41.85 -0.36
C GLU A 203 0.18 -41.94 -0.73
N GLU A 204 -0.61 -40.92 -0.41
CA GLU A 204 -2.02 -40.83 -0.83
C GLU A 204 -2.12 -40.78 -2.37
N ILE A 205 -1.32 -39.94 -3.02
CA ILE A 205 -1.25 -39.86 -4.48
C ILE A 205 -0.80 -41.18 -5.06
N ALA A 206 0.13 -41.92 -4.45
CA ALA A 206 0.65 -43.21 -4.92
C ALA A 206 -0.33 -44.37 -4.71
N THR A 207 -1.24 -44.25 -3.74
CA THR A 207 -2.25 -45.27 -3.43
C THR A 207 -3.52 -45.06 -4.26
N TYR A 208 -4.01 -43.83 -4.34
CA TYR A 208 -5.32 -43.53 -4.91
C TYR A 208 -5.27 -42.81 -6.26
N GLY A 209 -4.13 -42.21 -6.63
CA GLY A 209 -3.97 -41.43 -7.85
C GLY A 209 -4.62 -40.05 -7.79
N LEU A 210 -4.42 -39.27 -8.85
CA LEU A 210 -5.01 -37.94 -9.03
C LEU A 210 -6.23 -38.02 -9.96
N PRO A 211 -7.19 -37.06 -9.88
CA PRO A 211 -8.31 -37.01 -10.81
C PRO A 211 -7.85 -37.00 -12.27
N SER A 212 -8.40 -37.88 -13.12
CA SER A 212 -7.93 -37.99 -14.52
C SER A 212 -8.11 -36.71 -15.33
N GLY A 213 -9.07 -35.84 -14.94
CA GLY A 213 -9.35 -34.57 -15.62
C GLY A 213 -8.21 -33.54 -15.52
N ILE A 214 -7.31 -33.68 -14.55
CA ILE A 214 -6.14 -32.79 -14.38
C ILE A 214 -4.83 -33.46 -14.78
N CYS A 215 -4.87 -34.74 -15.17
CA CYS A 215 -3.69 -35.48 -15.59
C CYS A 215 -3.44 -35.39 -17.10
N PRO A 216 -2.17 -35.38 -17.56
CA PRO A 216 -0.95 -35.36 -16.75
C PRO A 216 -0.70 -33.97 -16.12
N ILE A 217 -0.15 -33.95 -14.90
CA ILE A 217 0.35 -32.72 -14.26
C ILE A 217 1.85 -32.63 -14.50
N VAL A 218 2.29 -31.54 -15.13
CA VAL A 218 3.72 -31.31 -15.46
C VAL A 218 4.24 -30.08 -14.72
N PHE A 219 5.27 -30.28 -13.88
CA PHE A 219 6.02 -29.22 -13.22
C PHE A 219 7.29 -28.90 -14.01
N ALA A 220 7.39 -27.68 -14.54
CA ALA A 220 8.57 -27.17 -15.21
C ALA A 220 9.43 -26.35 -14.23
N PHE A 221 10.61 -26.83 -13.88
CA PHE A 221 11.56 -26.15 -12.99
C PHE A 221 12.60 -25.40 -13.81
N THR A 222 12.65 -24.06 -13.72
CA THR A 222 13.60 -23.27 -14.52
C THR A 222 14.97 -23.18 -13.84
N GLY A 223 16.03 -23.38 -14.61
CA GLY A 223 17.41 -23.36 -14.12
C GLY A 223 17.81 -24.61 -13.32
N SER A 224 19.10 -24.70 -13.01
CA SER A 224 19.71 -25.82 -12.27
C SER A 224 20.41 -25.40 -10.97
N GLY A 225 20.19 -24.15 -10.55
CA GLY A 225 20.79 -23.55 -9.36
C GLY A 225 20.23 -24.07 -8.04
N ASN A 226 20.69 -23.48 -6.94
CA ASN A 226 20.30 -23.87 -5.58
C ASN A 226 18.78 -23.82 -5.34
N VAL A 227 18.10 -22.81 -5.90
CA VAL A 227 16.64 -22.65 -5.78
C VAL A 227 15.92 -23.82 -6.46
N SER A 228 16.25 -24.09 -7.72
CA SER A 228 15.68 -25.21 -8.49
C SER A 228 15.94 -26.56 -7.80
N GLN A 229 17.14 -26.78 -7.28
CA GLN A 229 17.46 -28.00 -6.53
C GLN A 229 16.63 -28.14 -5.23
N GLY A 230 16.40 -27.03 -4.53
CA GLY A 230 15.55 -27.01 -3.33
C GLY A 230 14.09 -27.34 -3.63
N ALA A 231 13.53 -26.78 -4.70
CA ALA A 231 12.20 -27.13 -5.17
C ALA A 231 12.12 -28.60 -5.59
N GLN A 232 13.06 -29.07 -6.42
CA GLN A 232 13.12 -30.47 -6.85
C GLN A 232 13.26 -31.44 -5.67
N GLU A 233 13.95 -31.08 -4.60
CA GLU A 233 14.07 -31.90 -3.39
C GLU A 233 12.71 -32.18 -2.74
N ILE A 234 11.83 -31.18 -2.70
CA ILE A 234 10.46 -31.34 -2.22
C ILE A 234 9.62 -32.12 -3.23
N PHE A 235 9.72 -31.80 -4.52
CA PHE A 235 8.97 -32.50 -5.58
C PHE A 235 9.27 -34.01 -5.59
N LYS A 236 10.53 -34.39 -5.33
CA LYS A 236 10.98 -35.78 -5.30
C LYS A 236 10.34 -36.63 -4.21
N LEU A 237 9.67 -36.01 -3.25
CA LEU A 237 8.90 -36.71 -2.21
C LEU A 237 7.52 -37.17 -2.70
N LEU A 238 7.07 -36.70 -3.87
CA LEU A 238 5.85 -37.13 -4.53
C LEU A 238 6.14 -38.31 -5.48
N PRO A 239 5.15 -39.16 -5.82
CA PRO A 239 5.30 -40.22 -6.82
C PRO A 239 5.33 -39.61 -8.24
N HIS A 240 6.53 -39.38 -8.76
CA HIS A 240 6.77 -38.60 -9.98
C HIS A 240 7.67 -39.33 -10.99
N THR A 241 7.65 -38.85 -12.23
CA THR A 241 8.61 -39.23 -13.28
C THR A 241 9.29 -37.97 -13.83
N PHE A 242 10.62 -37.90 -13.80
CA PHE A 242 11.34 -36.84 -14.51
C PHE A 242 11.44 -37.14 -16.00
N VAL A 243 11.18 -36.14 -16.84
CA VAL A 243 11.27 -36.22 -18.29
C VAL A 243 12.15 -35.11 -18.85
N ASP A 244 12.84 -35.40 -19.95
CA ASP A 244 13.59 -34.41 -20.71
C ASP A 244 12.63 -33.46 -21.43
N ALA A 245 13.02 -32.19 -21.59
CA ALA A 245 12.20 -31.16 -22.26
C ALA A 245 11.70 -31.59 -23.66
N GLU A 246 12.53 -32.31 -24.41
CA GLU A 246 12.23 -32.80 -25.77
C GLU A 246 11.10 -33.84 -25.80
N LYS A 247 10.82 -34.52 -24.68
CA LYS A 247 9.78 -35.56 -24.57
C LYS A 247 8.44 -35.02 -24.09
N LEU A 248 8.34 -33.74 -23.70
CA LEU A 248 7.08 -33.13 -23.27
C LEU A 248 5.94 -33.27 -24.31
N PRO A 249 6.17 -33.14 -25.63
CA PRO A 249 5.12 -33.35 -26.63
C PRO A 249 4.54 -34.77 -26.64
N GLU A 250 5.31 -35.78 -26.23
CA GLU A 250 4.85 -37.19 -26.19
C GLU A 250 3.79 -37.41 -25.10
N LEU A 251 3.79 -36.59 -24.05
CA LEU A 251 2.84 -36.68 -22.93
C LEU A 251 1.44 -36.16 -23.30
N SER A 252 1.33 -35.31 -24.32
CA SER A 252 0.05 -34.68 -24.73
C SER A 252 -0.68 -35.43 -25.85
N ALA A 253 0.01 -36.31 -26.58
CA ALA A 253 -0.52 -37.11 -27.70
C ALA A 253 -1.64 -38.11 -27.31
N GLY A 254 -1.94 -38.27 -26.02
CA GLY A 254 -3.06 -39.09 -25.52
C GLY A 254 -4.40 -38.37 -25.38
N LYS A 255 -4.50 -37.05 -25.65
CA LYS A 255 -5.74 -36.26 -25.48
C LYS A 255 -6.64 -36.34 -26.73
N SER A 256 -7.44 -37.39 -26.82
CA SER A 256 -8.63 -37.44 -27.69
C SER A 256 -9.85 -37.89 -26.87
N LEU A 257 -10.26 -37.08 -25.88
CA LEU A 257 -11.58 -37.21 -25.25
C LEU A 257 -12.21 -35.82 -25.03
N PRO A 258 -13.50 -35.63 -25.36
CA PRO A 258 -14.16 -34.33 -25.31
C PRO A 258 -14.44 -33.85 -23.87
N PRO A 259 -14.66 -32.53 -23.65
CA PRO A 259 -14.61 -31.88 -22.33
C PRO A 259 -15.78 -32.12 -21.36
N HIS A 260 -16.62 -33.14 -21.57
CA HIS A 260 -17.90 -33.23 -20.83
C HIS A 260 -18.24 -34.58 -20.19
N HIS A 261 -17.25 -35.45 -19.96
CA HIS A 261 -17.43 -36.58 -19.05
C HIS A 261 -16.45 -36.50 -17.89
N GLN A 262 -16.96 -36.12 -16.71
CA GLN A 262 -16.29 -36.31 -15.42
C GLN A 262 -16.09 -37.81 -15.20
N SER A 263 -15.00 -38.34 -15.75
CA SER A 263 -14.52 -39.67 -15.43
C SER A 263 -14.13 -39.70 -13.94
N THR A 264 -14.73 -40.59 -13.17
CA THR A 264 -14.36 -40.85 -11.77
C THR A 264 -13.04 -41.61 -11.63
N ARG A 265 -12.40 -41.99 -12.75
CA ARG A 265 -11.14 -42.71 -12.75
C ARG A 265 -10.00 -41.79 -12.29
N ARG A 266 -9.12 -42.35 -11.47
CA ARG A 266 -7.89 -41.68 -11.03
C ARG A 266 -6.68 -42.24 -11.79
N ALA A 267 -5.68 -41.40 -12.02
CA ALA A 267 -4.48 -41.71 -12.79
C ALA A 267 -3.21 -41.24 -12.05
N PHE A 268 -2.09 -41.93 -12.33
CA PHE A 268 -0.78 -41.63 -11.77
C PHE A 268 0.11 -41.02 -12.85
N GLN A 269 -0.05 -39.71 -13.05
CA GLN A 269 0.62 -38.99 -14.15
C GLN A 269 1.12 -37.63 -13.65
N LEU A 270 2.15 -37.68 -12.79
CA LEU A 270 2.85 -36.51 -12.26
C LEU A 270 4.28 -36.48 -12.79
N TYR A 271 4.64 -35.41 -13.50
CA TYR A 271 5.91 -35.28 -14.20
C TYR A 271 6.68 -34.04 -13.75
N GLY A 272 8.01 -34.19 -13.65
CA GLY A 272 8.92 -33.08 -13.46
C GLY A 272 9.80 -32.89 -14.70
N CYS A 273 10.05 -31.66 -15.09
CA CYS A 273 10.97 -31.32 -16.18
C CYS A 273 11.90 -30.21 -15.70
N VAL A 274 13.22 -30.44 -15.75
CA VAL A 274 14.22 -29.40 -15.47
C VAL A 274 14.57 -28.70 -16.76
N VAL A 275 14.32 -27.40 -16.81
CA VAL A 275 14.48 -26.57 -18.00
C VAL A 275 15.75 -25.73 -17.83
N THR A 276 16.63 -25.75 -18.81
CA THR A 276 17.88 -24.97 -18.82
C THR A 276 17.86 -23.92 -19.93
N SER A 277 18.88 -23.05 -20.00
CA SER A 277 18.95 -21.98 -21.01
C SER A 277 18.80 -22.51 -22.45
N LYS A 278 19.30 -23.71 -22.75
CA LYS A 278 19.18 -24.34 -24.08
C LYS A 278 17.73 -24.65 -24.48
N ASP A 279 16.86 -24.79 -23.49
CA ASP A 279 15.45 -25.14 -23.64
C ASP A 279 14.58 -23.88 -23.65
N MET A 280 15.09 -22.76 -23.13
CA MET A 280 14.39 -21.49 -22.97
C MET A 280 14.60 -20.53 -24.14
N VAL A 281 15.77 -20.57 -24.78
CA VAL A 281 16.14 -19.68 -25.89
C VAL A 281 16.73 -20.46 -27.06
N ALA A 282 16.64 -19.88 -28.26
CA ALA A 282 17.31 -20.37 -29.45
C ALA A 282 18.02 -19.22 -30.17
N PRO A 283 19.14 -19.48 -30.88
CA PRO A 283 19.75 -18.47 -31.74
C PRO A 283 18.73 -17.91 -32.75
N LYS A 284 18.80 -16.60 -33.02
CA LYS A 284 18.02 -15.94 -34.07
C LYS A 284 18.46 -16.40 -35.46
N ASP A 285 19.75 -16.69 -35.63
CA ASP A 285 20.28 -17.33 -36.83
C ASP A 285 19.95 -18.83 -36.84
N PRO A 286 19.11 -19.31 -37.77
CA PRO A 286 18.70 -20.72 -37.82
C PRO A 286 19.87 -21.69 -38.10
N ASN A 287 21.02 -21.20 -38.58
CA ASN A 287 22.20 -22.02 -38.83
C ASN A 287 23.11 -22.19 -37.60
N ARG A 288 22.83 -21.48 -36.50
CA ARG A 288 23.61 -21.57 -35.26
C ARG A 288 22.94 -22.54 -34.28
N CYS A 289 23.76 -23.33 -33.59
CA CYS A 289 23.35 -24.12 -32.44
C CYS A 289 23.42 -23.28 -31.16
N PHE A 290 22.64 -23.64 -30.13
CA PHE A 290 22.73 -22.98 -28.84
C PHE A 290 24.12 -23.19 -28.23
N ASP A 291 24.81 -22.09 -27.89
CA ASP A 291 26.03 -22.10 -27.09
C ASP A 291 25.78 -21.32 -25.80
N LYS A 292 26.15 -21.91 -24.66
CA LYS A 292 25.88 -21.32 -23.35
C LYS A 292 26.74 -20.08 -23.12
N ALA A 293 28.03 -20.13 -23.42
CA ALA A 293 28.93 -18.99 -23.16
C ALA A 293 28.56 -17.79 -24.03
N ASP A 294 28.27 -18.05 -25.31
CA ASP A 294 27.79 -17.04 -26.27
C ASP A 294 26.46 -16.43 -25.82
N TYR A 295 25.49 -17.23 -25.33
CA TYR A 295 24.23 -16.69 -24.81
C TYR A 295 24.43 -15.74 -23.62
N TYR A 296 25.31 -16.06 -22.66
CA TYR A 296 25.56 -15.18 -21.51
C TYR A 296 26.37 -13.92 -21.87
N ALA A 297 27.18 -13.98 -22.93
CA ALA A 297 27.93 -12.84 -23.46
C ALA A 297 27.06 -11.93 -24.36
N HIS A 298 26.26 -12.54 -25.24
CA HIS A 298 25.49 -11.91 -26.33
C HIS A 298 24.03 -12.38 -26.36
N PRO A 299 23.24 -12.12 -25.30
CA PRO A 299 21.85 -12.57 -25.23
C PRO A 299 20.95 -12.00 -26.35
N GLU A 300 21.32 -10.87 -26.94
CA GLU A 300 20.64 -10.23 -28.07
C GLU A 300 20.61 -11.08 -29.35
N TYR A 301 21.50 -12.06 -29.48
CA TYR A 301 21.52 -13.03 -30.60
C TYR A 301 20.51 -14.16 -30.44
N TYR A 302 19.80 -14.20 -29.32
CA TYR A 302 18.87 -15.27 -28.99
C TYR A 302 17.43 -14.75 -28.92
N ARG A 303 16.47 -15.62 -29.23
CA ARG A 303 15.03 -15.37 -29.09
C ARG A 303 14.43 -16.35 -28.07
N PRO A 304 13.39 -15.97 -27.31
CA PRO A 304 12.75 -16.87 -26.37
C PRO A 304 11.97 -17.96 -27.13
N VAL A 305 12.09 -19.21 -26.70
CA VAL A 305 11.37 -20.38 -27.23
C VAL A 305 10.68 -21.20 -26.12
N PHE A 306 10.73 -20.75 -24.87
CA PHE A 306 10.07 -21.41 -23.75
C PHE A 306 8.56 -21.56 -23.94
N HIS A 307 7.91 -20.51 -24.47
CA HIS A 307 6.48 -20.52 -24.83
C HIS A 307 6.15 -21.49 -25.97
N GLU A 308 7.12 -21.90 -26.79
CA GLU A 308 6.93 -22.87 -27.87
C GLU A 308 7.19 -24.32 -27.39
N ARG A 309 8.24 -24.51 -26.59
CA ARG A 309 8.79 -25.83 -26.27
C ARG A 309 8.33 -26.41 -24.95
N ILE A 310 8.07 -25.57 -23.95
CA ILE A 310 7.84 -26.01 -22.57
C ILE A 310 6.45 -25.62 -22.08
N ALA A 311 6.13 -24.32 -22.11
CA ALA A 311 4.90 -23.79 -21.53
C ALA A 311 3.61 -24.46 -22.05
N PRO A 312 3.47 -24.86 -23.34
CA PRO A 312 2.27 -25.55 -23.84
C PRO A 312 1.94 -26.85 -23.10
N TYR A 313 2.92 -27.46 -22.43
CA TYR A 313 2.78 -28.75 -21.75
C TYR A 313 2.83 -28.62 -20.23
N ALA A 314 3.17 -27.46 -19.69
CA ALA A 314 3.36 -27.25 -18.26
C ALA A 314 2.02 -26.96 -17.56
N SER A 315 1.69 -27.72 -16.53
CA SER A 315 0.58 -27.42 -15.62
C SER A 315 0.99 -26.43 -14.53
N ALA A 316 2.27 -26.48 -14.17
CA ALA A 316 2.89 -25.67 -13.15
C ALA A 316 4.28 -25.21 -13.61
N ILE A 317 4.58 -23.92 -13.49
CA ILE A 317 5.93 -23.39 -13.71
C ILE A 317 6.51 -23.01 -12.35
N VAL A 318 7.69 -23.54 -12.02
CA VAL A 318 8.44 -23.20 -10.81
C VAL A 318 9.68 -22.44 -11.24
N ASN A 319 9.57 -21.11 -11.24
CA ASN A 319 10.61 -20.22 -11.73
C ASN A 319 11.71 -20.05 -10.68
N CYS A 320 12.90 -20.56 -10.97
CA CYS A 320 14.04 -20.61 -10.05
C CYS A 320 15.34 -20.08 -10.69
N MET A 321 15.25 -19.48 -11.88
CA MET A 321 16.42 -19.01 -12.65
C MET A 321 16.83 -17.58 -12.27
N TYR A 322 18.09 -17.24 -12.50
CA TYR A 322 18.51 -15.84 -12.49
C TYR A 322 18.08 -15.16 -13.81
N TRP A 323 17.68 -13.90 -13.74
CA TRP A 323 17.33 -13.09 -14.91
C TRP A 323 17.71 -11.62 -14.72
N GLU A 324 18.04 -10.94 -15.81
CA GLU A 324 18.28 -9.49 -15.87
C GLU A 324 17.85 -8.96 -17.24
N ARG A 325 17.58 -7.64 -17.35
CA ARG A 325 16.87 -7.02 -18.49
C ARG A 325 17.48 -7.27 -19.87
N ARG A 326 18.79 -7.53 -19.96
CA ARG A 326 19.46 -7.86 -21.22
C ARG A 326 19.12 -9.26 -21.74
N PHE A 327 18.64 -10.17 -20.89
CA PHE A 327 18.21 -11.50 -21.31
C PHE A 327 16.75 -11.48 -21.79
N PRO A 328 16.40 -12.28 -22.81
CA PRO A 328 15.01 -12.47 -23.20
C PRO A 328 14.13 -12.89 -22.02
N ARG A 329 12.89 -12.40 -21.97
CA ARG A 329 11.88 -12.86 -21.00
C ARG A 329 11.56 -14.35 -21.23
N LEU A 330 11.22 -15.05 -20.16
CA LEU A 330 10.78 -16.44 -20.21
C LEU A 330 9.37 -16.56 -20.81
N LEU A 331 8.46 -15.69 -20.36
CA LEU A 331 7.07 -15.65 -20.83
C LEU A 331 6.51 -14.22 -20.77
N SER A 332 6.09 -13.70 -21.93
CA SER A 332 5.39 -12.42 -22.02
C SER A 332 3.89 -12.57 -21.79
N ILE A 333 3.20 -11.44 -21.56
CA ILE A 333 1.73 -11.38 -21.48
C ILE A 333 1.11 -11.95 -22.77
N ASP A 334 1.56 -11.46 -23.93
CA ASP A 334 1.05 -11.90 -25.23
C ASP A 334 1.23 -13.40 -25.47
N GLN A 335 2.39 -13.94 -25.09
CA GLN A 335 2.68 -15.36 -25.23
C GLN A 335 1.78 -16.21 -24.34
N LEU A 336 1.57 -15.81 -23.08
CA LEU A 336 0.66 -16.51 -22.19
C LEU A 336 -0.79 -16.45 -22.70
N GLN A 337 -1.26 -15.30 -23.18
CA GLN A 337 -2.59 -15.17 -23.76
C GLN A 337 -2.80 -16.10 -24.96
N GLN A 338 -1.82 -16.18 -25.86
CA GLN A 338 -1.87 -17.10 -27.00
C GLN A 338 -1.87 -18.57 -26.54
N LEU A 339 -1.07 -18.91 -25.54
CA LEU A 339 -1.04 -20.25 -24.96
C LEU A 339 -2.39 -20.65 -24.37
N MET A 340 -3.02 -19.77 -23.58
CA MET A 340 -4.32 -20.07 -22.98
C MET A 340 -5.41 -20.24 -24.04
N LYS A 341 -5.41 -19.40 -25.09
CA LYS A 341 -6.31 -19.56 -26.26
C LYS A 341 -6.12 -20.90 -26.98
N ASN A 342 -4.90 -21.42 -26.99
CA ASN A 342 -4.56 -22.72 -27.59
C ASN A 342 -4.78 -23.91 -26.66
N GLY A 343 -5.40 -23.72 -25.48
CA GLY A 343 -5.72 -24.79 -24.54
C GLY A 343 -4.54 -25.24 -23.68
N CYS A 344 -3.61 -24.33 -23.36
CA CYS A 344 -2.51 -24.59 -22.42
C CYS A 344 -3.03 -25.07 -21.06
N PRO A 345 -2.46 -26.14 -20.46
CA PRO A 345 -2.91 -26.71 -19.21
C PRO A 345 -2.39 -25.97 -17.96
N LEU A 346 -1.76 -24.80 -18.13
CA LEU A 346 -1.13 -24.04 -17.04
C LEU A 346 -2.18 -23.58 -16.03
N VAL A 347 -2.00 -23.97 -14.78
CA VAL A 347 -2.90 -23.62 -13.65
C VAL A 347 -2.23 -22.64 -12.70
N GLY A 348 -0.90 -22.68 -12.58
CA GLY A 348 -0.20 -21.76 -11.71
C GLY A 348 1.31 -21.67 -11.92
N ILE A 349 1.89 -20.65 -11.30
CA ILE A 349 3.30 -20.29 -11.35
C ILE A 349 3.78 -20.01 -9.94
N SER A 350 4.87 -20.67 -9.53
CA SER A 350 5.67 -20.31 -8.37
C SER A 350 6.88 -19.53 -8.84
N ASP A 351 6.80 -18.20 -8.79
CA ASP A 351 7.90 -17.31 -9.12
C ASP A 351 8.78 -17.03 -7.90
N ILE A 352 9.72 -17.95 -7.64
CA ILE A 352 10.60 -17.91 -6.46
C ILE A 352 11.68 -16.83 -6.62
N THR A 353 11.92 -16.34 -7.83
CA THR A 353 12.85 -15.22 -8.08
C THR A 353 12.24 -13.90 -7.60
N CYS A 354 10.91 -13.77 -7.73
CA CYS A 354 10.12 -12.61 -7.34
C CYS A 354 10.61 -11.30 -8.02
N ASP A 355 11.04 -11.40 -9.28
CA ASP A 355 11.44 -10.24 -10.07
C ASP A 355 10.21 -9.57 -10.69
N ILE A 356 9.79 -8.44 -10.11
CA ILE A 356 8.58 -7.72 -10.54
C ILE A 356 8.69 -7.25 -11.99
N GLY A 357 7.77 -7.72 -12.83
CA GLY A 357 7.78 -7.48 -14.27
C GLY A 357 9.03 -8.04 -14.95
N GLY A 358 9.66 -9.07 -14.38
CA GLY A 358 10.93 -9.64 -14.81
C GLY A 358 10.80 -10.72 -15.87
N SER A 359 11.40 -11.89 -15.61
CA SER A 359 11.41 -13.02 -16.56
C SER A 359 10.01 -13.53 -16.91
N ILE A 360 9.06 -13.43 -15.97
CA ILE A 360 7.63 -13.69 -16.19
C ILE A 360 6.91 -12.34 -16.12
N GLU A 361 6.50 -11.80 -17.27
CA GLU A 361 6.10 -10.40 -17.40
C GLU A 361 4.88 -10.00 -16.55
N PHE A 362 3.91 -10.90 -16.45
CA PHE A 362 2.67 -10.67 -15.70
C PHE A 362 2.82 -10.91 -14.19
N VAL A 363 4.01 -11.22 -13.66
CA VAL A 363 4.23 -11.16 -12.21
C VAL A 363 4.57 -9.71 -11.86
N ASN A 364 3.55 -8.88 -11.70
CA ASN A 364 3.71 -7.43 -11.52
C ASN A 364 3.71 -6.95 -10.06
N LYS A 365 3.55 -7.86 -9.10
CA LYS A 365 3.56 -7.57 -7.67
C LYS A 365 4.16 -8.72 -6.88
N SER A 366 4.77 -8.38 -5.74
CA SER A 366 5.16 -9.38 -4.75
C SER A 366 3.97 -9.75 -3.88
N THR A 367 4.05 -10.95 -3.30
CA THR A 367 3.09 -11.49 -2.34
C THR A 367 3.73 -11.61 -0.97
N SER A 368 2.89 -11.69 0.07
CA SER A 368 3.34 -11.84 1.45
C SER A 368 3.19 -13.29 1.92
N ILE A 369 3.84 -13.69 3.00
CA ILE A 369 3.67 -15.03 3.57
C ILE A 369 2.22 -15.25 4.02
N GLU A 370 1.54 -14.20 4.49
CA GLU A 370 0.13 -14.23 4.90
C GLU A 370 -0.84 -14.40 3.72
N ARG A 371 -0.46 -13.85 2.55
CA ARG A 371 -1.25 -13.90 1.32
C ARG A 371 -0.32 -14.24 0.15
N PRO A 372 0.11 -15.51 0.01
CA PRO A 372 1.20 -15.89 -0.89
C PRO A 372 0.77 -16.06 -2.35
N PHE A 373 -0.50 -15.78 -2.68
CA PHE A 373 -1.04 -15.97 -4.03
C PHE A 373 -1.86 -14.78 -4.50
N PHE A 374 -1.78 -14.52 -5.80
CA PHE A 374 -2.79 -13.80 -6.57
C PHE A 374 -3.12 -14.59 -7.84
N ARG A 375 -4.27 -14.36 -8.46
CA ARG A 375 -4.65 -14.93 -9.75
C ARG A 375 -4.52 -13.86 -10.83
N TYR A 376 -3.88 -14.23 -11.94
CA TYR A 376 -3.78 -13.41 -13.15
C TYR A 376 -4.73 -13.95 -14.21
N ASP A 377 -5.73 -13.14 -14.57
CA ASP A 377 -6.67 -13.46 -15.64
C ASP A 377 -6.09 -13.03 -16.99
N THR A 378 -5.74 -14.03 -17.78
CA THR A 378 -5.12 -13.83 -19.09
C THR A 378 -6.06 -13.17 -20.11
N SER A 379 -7.38 -13.32 -19.96
CA SER A 379 -8.36 -12.80 -20.91
C SER A 379 -8.60 -11.30 -20.74
N THR A 380 -8.66 -10.84 -19.48
CA THR A 380 -8.93 -9.45 -19.10
C THR A 380 -7.67 -8.66 -18.77
N ASN A 381 -6.52 -9.33 -18.59
CA ASN A 381 -5.28 -8.75 -18.09
C ASN A 381 -5.44 -8.14 -16.67
N LEU A 382 -6.34 -8.70 -15.87
CA LEU A 382 -6.63 -8.28 -14.51
C LEU A 382 -6.01 -9.21 -13.46
N TYR A 383 -5.84 -8.66 -12.26
CA TYR A 383 -5.24 -9.33 -11.11
C TYR A 383 -6.26 -9.46 -10.00
N HIS A 384 -6.35 -10.64 -9.40
CA HIS A 384 -7.33 -10.98 -8.37
C HIS A 384 -6.62 -11.55 -7.14
N ASP A 385 -7.13 -11.26 -5.94
CA ASP A 385 -6.56 -11.76 -4.67
C ASP A 385 -7.34 -12.98 -4.13
N ASP A 386 -7.88 -13.78 -5.06
CA ASP A 386 -8.67 -14.99 -4.82
C ASP A 386 -8.13 -16.18 -5.61
N MET A 387 -8.70 -17.36 -5.36
CA MET A 387 -8.38 -18.61 -6.04
C MET A 387 -9.47 -19.03 -7.05
N GLU A 388 -10.56 -18.27 -7.20
CA GLU A 388 -11.77 -18.64 -7.96
C GLU A 388 -11.87 -17.90 -9.29
N GLY A 389 -12.34 -18.54 -10.36
CA GLY A 389 -12.46 -17.93 -11.68
C GLY A 389 -11.29 -18.25 -12.63
N ASP A 390 -11.32 -17.67 -13.84
CA ASP A 390 -10.40 -18.03 -14.93
C ASP A 390 -8.98 -17.46 -14.74
N GLY A 391 -7.97 -18.11 -15.32
CA GLY A 391 -6.58 -17.64 -15.26
C GLY A 391 -5.64 -18.50 -14.42
N VAL A 392 -4.47 -17.94 -14.11
CA VAL A 392 -3.34 -18.66 -13.49
C VAL A 392 -3.01 -18.09 -12.11
N ILE A 393 -2.83 -18.95 -11.11
CA ILE A 393 -2.37 -18.49 -9.78
C ILE A 393 -0.87 -18.23 -9.81
N CYS A 394 -0.42 -17.20 -9.11
CA CYS A 394 0.98 -16.78 -9.05
C CYS A 394 1.39 -16.64 -7.59
N LEU A 395 2.46 -17.34 -7.19
CA LEU A 395 3.18 -17.14 -5.95
C LEU A 395 4.45 -16.34 -6.23
N ALA A 396 4.67 -15.25 -5.50
CA ALA A 396 5.83 -14.38 -5.68
C ALA A 396 6.28 -13.79 -4.33
N VAL A 397 6.69 -14.65 -3.39
CA VAL A 397 7.11 -14.24 -2.04
C VAL A 397 8.61 -13.99 -2.03
N ASP A 398 9.03 -12.79 -1.62
CA ASP A 398 10.42 -12.31 -1.69
C ASP A 398 11.31 -12.79 -0.53
N ILE A 399 10.71 -13.31 0.54
CA ILE A 399 11.38 -13.74 1.78
C ILE A 399 11.18 -15.22 2.15
N LEU A 400 10.89 -16.08 1.17
CA LEU A 400 10.62 -17.52 1.36
C LEU A 400 11.57 -18.28 2.31
N PRO A 401 12.90 -18.04 2.33
CA PRO A 401 13.77 -18.73 3.27
C PRO A 401 13.45 -18.50 4.76
N THR A 402 12.69 -17.46 5.10
CA THR A 402 12.28 -17.17 6.48
C THR A 402 11.31 -18.22 7.03
N GLU A 403 10.57 -18.93 6.18
CA GLU A 403 9.61 -19.96 6.59
C GLU A 403 10.30 -21.20 7.18
N PHE A 404 11.58 -21.42 6.86
CA PHE A 404 12.44 -22.43 7.50
C PHE A 404 13.58 -21.79 8.28
N SER A 405 13.24 -20.81 9.13
CA SER A 405 14.23 -19.97 9.83
C SER A 405 15.31 -20.75 10.59
N ARG A 406 14.97 -21.87 11.23
CA ARG A 406 15.92 -22.66 12.04
C ARG A 406 17.00 -23.28 11.17
N GLU A 407 16.61 -24.05 10.17
CA GLU A 407 17.52 -24.73 9.26
C GLU A 407 18.25 -23.76 8.33
N ALA A 408 17.57 -22.68 7.91
CA ALA A 408 18.19 -21.60 7.14
C ALA A 408 19.31 -20.92 7.94
N SER A 409 19.08 -20.61 9.22
CA SER A 409 20.10 -20.04 10.12
C SER A 409 21.26 -21.00 10.35
N GLN A 410 20.97 -22.30 10.53
CA GLN A 410 22.00 -23.32 10.68
C GLN A 410 22.89 -23.40 9.43
N HIS A 411 22.29 -23.53 8.24
CA HIS A 411 23.04 -23.59 6.99
C HIS A 411 23.87 -22.33 6.74
N PHE A 412 23.28 -21.17 6.97
CA PHE A 412 23.95 -19.89 6.78
C PHE A 412 25.15 -19.74 7.72
N GLY A 413 24.96 -20.06 9.01
CA GLY A 413 26.02 -19.99 10.00
C GLY A 413 27.13 -21.02 9.82
N ASP A 414 26.85 -22.21 9.27
CA ASP A 414 27.87 -23.24 8.95
C ASP A 414 28.88 -22.74 7.90
N ILE A 415 28.44 -21.81 7.05
CA ILE A 415 29.28 -21.13 6.05
C ILE A 415 29.89 -19.87 6.66
N LEU A 416 29.08 -19.02 7.28
CA LEU A 416 29.50 -17.71 7.82
C LEU A 416 30.60 -17.85 8.89
N SER A 417 30.49 -18.85 9.77
CA SER A 417 31.46 -19.10 10.84
C SER A 417 32.90 -19.30 10.35
N ARG A 418 33.10 -19.67 9.07
CA ARG A 418 34.43 -19.81 8.44
C ARG A 418 35.12 -18.46 8.19
N PHE A 419 34.35 -17.38 8.10
CA PHE A 419 34.83 -16.04 7.81
C PHE A 419 34.81 -15.12 9.04
N VAL A 420 33.91 -15.40 9.98
CA VAL A 420 33.67 -14.58 11.16
C VAL A 420 34.92 -14.42 12.02
N THR A 421 35.71 -15.48 12.20
CA THR A 421 36.98 -15.40 12.94
C THR A 421 37.90 -14.34 12.34
N SER A 422 38.13 -14.37 11.02
CA SER A 422 38.98 -13.40 10.33
C SER A 422 38.44 -11.98 10.44
N LEU A 423 37.12 -11.79 10.32
CA LEU A 423 36.48 -10.48 10.47
C LEU A 423 36.58 -9.95 11.91
N ALA A 424 36.43 -10.82 12.90
CA ALA A 424 36.45 -10.45 14.31
C ALA A 424 37.87 -10.16 14.83
N SER A 425 38.91 -10.75 14.24
CA SER A 425 40.30 -10.63 14.71
C SER A 425 41.14 -9.61 13.93
N ALA A 426 40.80 -9.34 12.66
CA ALA A 426 41.60 -8.45 11.81
C ALA A 426 41.69 -7.04 12.40
N LYS A 427 42.89 -6.45 12.39
CA LYS A 427 43.10 -5.06 12.80
C LYS A 427 42.93 -4.07 11.67
N GLY A 428 43.15 -4.52 10.43
CA GLY A 428 42.95 -3.68 9.24
C GLY A 428 42.56 -4.48 8.01
N LEU A 429 42.03 -3.77 7.00
CA LEU A 429 41.47 -4.39 5.79
C LEU A 429 42.49 -5.27 5.04
N LEU A 430 43.78 -4.93 5.07
CA LEU A 430 44.83 -5.68 4.36
C LEU A 430 45.12 -7.06 4.95
N GLU A 431 44.78 -7.31 6.22
CA GLU A 431 44.94 -8.62 6.86
C GLU A 431 43.85 -9.62 6.42
N LEU A 432 42.75 -9.13 5.86
CA LEU A 432 41.65 -9.97 5.42
C LEU A 432 41.98 -10.70 4.11
N PRO A 433 41.53 -11.96 3.96
CA PRO A 433 41.54 -12.66 2.69
C PRO A 433 40.92 -11.84 1.55
N SER A 434 41.39 -12.07 0.32
CA SER A 434 40.97 -11.31 -0.87
C SER A 434 39.45 -11.28 -1.06
N HIS A 435 38.75 -12.40 -0.84
CA HIS A 435 37.30 -12.48 -0.97
C HIS A 435 36.55 -11.61 0.07
N LEU A 436 37.06 -11.48 1.30
CA LEU A 436 36.47 -10.61 2.31
C LEU A 436 36.81 -9.14 2.08
N ARG A 437 38.03 -8.85 1.58
CA ARG A 437 38.40 -7.48 1.16
C ARG A 437 37.51 -6.96 0.04
N ARG A 438 37.23 -7.81 -0.95
CA ARG A 438 36.30 -7.48 -2.04
C ARG A 438 34.89 -7.24 -1.51
N ALA A 439 34.44 -7.96 -0.49
CA ALA A 439 33.12 -7.79 0.09
C ALA A 439 32.94 -6.52 0.95
N CYS A 440 34.03 -5.81 1.26
CA CYS A 440 34.01 -4.59 2.07
C CYS A 440 33.60 -3.38 1.21
N ILE A 441 32.36 -2.90 1.37
CA ILE A 441 31.82 -1.76 0.60
C ILE A 441 32.41 -0.45 1.12
N ALA A 442 32.37 -0.27 2.44
CA ALA A 442 32.93 0.90 3.12
C ALA A 442 33.91 0.43 4.19
N TYR A 443 34.99 1.17 4.40
CA TYR A 443 36.01 0.94 5.41
C TYR A 443 36.25 2.24 6.17
N ALA A 444 36.02 2.22 7.49
CA ALA A 444 36.12 3.37 8.37
C ALA A 444 35.40 4.64 7.83
N GLY A 445 34.19 4.44 7.29
CA GLY A 445 33.36 5.50 6.72
C GLY A 445 33.71 5.97 5.30
N LYS A 446 34.69 5.33 4.64
CA LYS A 446 35.06 5.64 3.25
C LYS A 446 34.77 4.46 2.34
N LEU A 447 34.27 4.72 1.14
CA LEU A 447 34.09 3.67 0.14
C LEU A 447 35.43 3.05 -0.24
N THR A 448 35.48 1.74 -0.38
CA THR A 448 36.67 1.06 -0.91
C THR A 448 36.74 1.23 -2.43
N PRO A 449 37.93 1.06 -3.07
CA PRO A 449 38.11 1.40 -4.49
C PRO A 449 37.12 0.72 -5.46
N LEU A 450 36.66 -0.50 -5.13
CA LEU A 450 35.69 -1.22 -5.96
C LEU A 450 34.31 -0.56 -6.00
N TYR A 451 33.98 0.29 -5.02
CA TYR A 451 32.65 0.88 -4.84
C TYR A 451 32.64 2.40 -4.99
N GLU A 452 33.75 3.02 -5.41
CA GLU A 452 33.83 4.46 -5.73
C GLU A 452 32.94 4.88 -6.91
N TYR A 453 32.35 3.91 -7.63
CA TYR A 453 31.31 4.19 -8.61
C TYR A 453 29.98 4.60 -7.95
N ILE A 454 29.71 4.23 -6.69
CA ILE A 454 28.41 4.48 -6.05
C ILE A 454 28.07 5.97 -6.02
N PRO A 455 28.96 6.92 -5.64
CA PRO A 455 28.67 8.34 -5.73
C PRO A 455 28.38 8.82 -7.15
N ARG A 456 29.03 8.24 -8.18
CA ARG A 456 28.72 8.53 -9.58
C ARG A 456 27.33 8.03 -9.94
N MET A 457 26.99 6.78 -9.61
CA MET A 457 25.64 6.23 -9.83
C MET A 457 24.57 6.98 -9.03
N ARG A 458 24.88 7.42 -7.81
CA ARG A 458 24.02 8.31 -7.02
C ARG A 458 23.83 9.63 -7.74
N LYS A 459 24.88 10.23 -8.30
CA LYS A 459 24.76 11.45 -9.12
C LYS A 459 23.96 11.20 -10.39
N THR A 460 24.13 10.07 -11.08
CA THR A 460 23.35 9.71 -12.27
C THR A 460 21.88 9.38 -11.93
N MET A 461 21.60 8.87 -10.73
CA MET A 461 20.24 8.66 -10.20
C MET A 461 19.64 9.94 -9.59
N ILE A 462 20.49 10.90 -9.16
CA ILE A 462 20.12 12.28 -8.77
C ILE A 462 19.93 13.15 -10.02
N GLU A 463 20.55 12.78 -11.15
CA GLU A 463 20.40 13.34 -12.50
C GLU A 463 19.31 12.62 -13.33
N LEU A 464 18.62 11.65 -12.73
CA LEU A 464 17.28 11.24 -13.16
C LEU A 464 16.24 11.51 -12.06
N PRO A 465 15.92 12.78 -11.77
CA PRO A 465 14.63 13.14 -11.20
C PRO A 465 13.54 13.13 -12.29
N PRO A 466 12.24 12.97 -11.95
CA PRO A 466 11.20 13.60 -12.75
C PRO A 466 11.52 15.10 -12.77
N THR A 467 11.66 15.64 -13.97
CA THR A 467 12.15 16.99 -14.27
C THR A 467 11.72 18.03 -13.22
N PRO A 468 12.64 18.59 -12.42
CA PRO A 468 12.43 19.90 -11.81
C PRO A 468 12.40 20.90 -12.96
N ALA A 469 11.38 21.75 -13.01
CA ALA A 469 11.42 22.93 -13.85
C ALA A 469 12.65 23.75 -13.43
N ASN A 470 13.73 23.66 -14.21
CA ASN A 470 14.73 24.71 -14.24
C ASN A 470 13.99 25.97 -14.63
N LEU A 471 13.75 26.86 -13.67
CA LEU A 471 13.56 28.27 -13.96
C LEU A 471 14.70 28.69 -14.90
N LEU A 472 14.36 29.18 -16.08
CA LEU A 472 15.29 29.89 -16.93
C LEU A 472 16.02 30.93 -16.07
N PRO A 473 17.34 31.08 -16.20
CA PRO A 473 17.99 32.30 -15.73
C PRO A 473 17.27 33.49 -16.37
N ASP A 474 17.06 34.58 -15.63
CA ASP A 474 16.40 35.83 -16.03
C ASP A 474 16.90 36.41 -17.39
N LYS A 475 16.58 35.75 -18.51
CA LYS A 475 16.94 36.16 -19.86
C LYS A 475 15.72 36.75 -20.52
N LYS A 476 15.89 37.99 -20.98
CA LYS A 476 14.80 38.83 -21.42
C LYS A 476 14.12 38.34 -22.69
N TYR A 477 14.84 37.65 -23.58
CA TYR A 477 14.33 37.13 -24.86
C TYR A 477 14.59 35.62 -25.00
N THR A 478 13.61 34.84 -25.45
CA THR A 478 13.76 33.38 -25.69
C THR A 478 13.26 32.95 -27.07
N THR A 479 13.83 31.88 -27.65
CA THR A 479 13.39 31.25 -28.91
C THR A 479 13.61 29.74 -28.90
N LEU A 480 12.87 28.98 -29.72
CA LEU A 480 13.07 27.53 -29.86
C LEU A 480 14.00 27.21 -31.03
N VAL A 481 14.96 26.29 -30.84
CA VAL A 481 15.90 25.81 -31.85
C VAL A 481 15.85 24.29 -31.91
N SER A 482 15.48 23.73 -33.06
CA SER A 482 15.48 22.29 -33.31
C SER A 482 16.70 21.88 -34.13
N LEU A 483 17.44 20.89 -33.63
CA LEU A 483 18.62 20.28 -34.22
C LEU A 483 18.33 18.82 -34.57
N CYS A 484 18.74 18.37 -35.75
CA CYS A 484 18.65 16.97 -36.16
C CYS A 484 19.92 16.54 -36.90
N GLY A 485 20.55 15.44 -36.46
CA GLY A 485 21.82 14.94 -36.98
C GLY A 485 22.49 13.92 -36.05
N HIS A 486 23.75 13.57 -36.30
CA HIS A 486 24.59 12.75 -35.41
C HIS A 486 25.06 13.54 -34.16
N LEU A 487 24.10 13.99 -33.35
CA LEU A 487 24.31 15.03 -32.34
C LEU A 487 25.23 14.58 -31.20
N PHE A 488 25.18 13.31 -30.82
CA PHE A 488 25.86 12.80 -29.61
C PHE A 488 27.15 12.05 -29.93
N ASP A 489 27.11 11.19 -30.93
CA ASP A 489 28.23 10.37 -31.41
C ASP A 489 29.36 11.21 -32.01
N LYS A 490 29.05 12.38 -32.57
CA LYS A 490 30.05 13.36 -33.03
C LYS A 490 30.22 14.57 -32.12
N PHE A 491 29.62 14.54 -30.92
CA PHE A 491 29.67 15.64 -29.93
C PHE A 491 29.14 17.00 -30.42
N LEU A 492 28.39 17.02 -31.52
CA LEU A 492 27.84 18.23 -32.13
C LEU A 492 26.82 18.94 -31.22
N ILE A 493 26.14 18.19 -30.34
CA ILE A 493 25.26 18.79 -29.33
C ILE A 493 26.06 19.63 -28.35
N ASN A 494 27.22 19.14 -27.90
CA ASN A 494 28.06 19.89 -26.96
C ASN A 494 28.61 21.14 -27.64
N GLU A 495 29.02 21.06 -28.91
CA GLU A 495 29.45 22.22 -29.68
C GLU A 495 28.33 23.27 -29.83
N ALA A 496 27.08 22.84 -30.05
CA ALA A 496 25.92 23.73 -30.10
C ALA A 496 25.64 24.40 -28.75
N LEU A 497 25.73 23.64 -27.64
CA LEU A 497 25.54 24.17 -26.28
C LEU A 497 26.67 25.14 -25.89
N ASP A 498 27.92 24.81 -26.23
CA ASP A 498 29.09 25.65 -25.98
C ASP A 498 28.99 26.98 -26.71
N ILE A 499 28.47 27.01 -27.95
CA ILE A 499 28.21 28.25 -28.69
C ILE A 499 27.18 29.12 -27.99
N ILE A 500 26.09 28.51 -27.52
CA ILE A 500 25.03 29.24 -26.81
C ILE A 500 25.61 29.90 -25.55
N GLU A 501 26.36 29.15 -24.74
CA GLU A 501 26.97 29.68 -23.51
C GLU A 501 28.08 30.71 -23.78
N THR A 502 28.96 30.45 -24.77
CA THR A 502 30.08 31.35 -25.12
C THR A 502 29.59 32.70 -25.62
N ALA A 503 28.46 32.72 -26.34
CA ALA A 503 27.83 33.94 -26.78
C ALA A 503 27.07 34.69 -25.66
N GLY A 504 27.00 34.13 -24.44
CA GLY A 504 26.30 34.71 -23.29
C GLY A 504 24.81 34.36 -23.21
N GLY A 505 24.37 33.37 -23.99
CA GLY A 505 23.02 32.80 -23.94
C GLY A 505 22.87 31.73 -22.86
N SER A 506 21.63 31.34 -22.63
CA SER A 506 21.23 30.20 -21.81
C SER A 506 20.39 29.26 -22.66
N PHE A 507 20.32 27.99 -22.30
CA PHE A 507 19.45 27.05 -23.00
C PHE A 507 18.72 26.13 -22.02
N HIS A 508 17.57 25.63 -22.45
CA HIS A 508 16.79 24.61 -21.80
C HIS A 508 16.46 23.52 -22.81
N LEU A 509 16.76 22.26 -22.49
CA LEU A 509 16.42 21.14 -23.35
C LEU A 509 14.94 20.82 -23.25
N VAL A 510 14.19 21.11 -24.30
CA VAL A 510 12.74 20.89 -24.36
C VAL A 510 12.43 19.44 -24.71
N LYS A 511 13.19 18.87 -25.66
CA LYS A 511 13.02 17.48 -26.09
C LYS A 511 14.31 16.94 -26.66
N CYS A 512 14.60 15.66 -26.43
CA CYS A 512 15.75 14.98 -27.03
C CYS A 512 15.46 13.50 -27.30
N ASP A 513 15.72 13.07 -28.54
CA ASP A 513 15.66 11.69 -28.97
C ASP A 513 17.04 11.28 -29.52
N VAL A 514 17.73 10.36 -28.84
CA VAL A 514 19.09 9.92 -29.20
C VAL A 514 19.03 8.67 -30.07
N GLY A 515 19.77 8.67 -31.18
CA GLY A 515 19.94 7.50 -32.05
C GLY A 515 20.49 6.30 -31.27
N GLN A 516 19.98 5.10 -31.51
CA GLN A 516 20.34 3.90 -30.74
C GLN A 516 21.64 3.24 -31.23
N SER A 517 22.20 3.75 -32.32
CA SER A 517 23.49 3.34 -32.88
C SER A 517 24.24 4.53 -33.48
N ILE A 518 25.52 4.32 -33.81
CA ILE A 518 26.37 5.35 -34.43
C ILE A 518 25.92 5.77 -35.84
N ASP A 519 25.02 5.00 -36.45
CA ASP A 519 24.46 5.26 -37.79
C ASP A 519 23.07 5.93 -37.73
N ASP A 520 22.50 6.08 -36.53
CA ASP A 520 21.16 6.64 -36.32
C ASP A 520 21.19 8.15 -36.02
N MET A 521 20.30 8.90 -36.66
CA MET A 521 20.15 10.33 -36.43
C MET A 521 19.49 10.62 -35.08
N SER A 522 20.04 11.59 -34.37
CA SER A 522 19.53 12.13 -33.12
C SER A 522 18.80 13.46 -33.36
N TYR A 523 17.80 13.73 -32.53
CA TYR A 523 16.97 14.93 -32.59
C TYR A 523 17.00 15.66 -31.23
N SER A 524 17.07 16.99 -31.25
CA SER A 524 17.07 17.81 -30.03
C SER A 524 16.32 19.12 -30.27
N GLU A 525 15.45 19.52 -29.35
CA GLU A 525 14.85 20.86 -29.28
C GLU A 525 15.36 21.60 -28.05
N LEU A 526 15.91 22.78 -28.27
CA LEU A 526 16.48 23.66 -27.26
C LEU A 526 15.67 24.96 -27.23
N GLU A 527 15.19 25.38 -26.08
CA GLU A 527 14.76 26.75 -25.86
C GLU A 527 15.99 27.57 -25.47
N VAL A 528 16.34 28.56 -26.28
CA VAL A 528 17.54 29.40 -26.14
C VAL A 528 17.13 30.79 -25.70
N GLY A 529 17.70 31.27 -24.59
CA GLY A 529 17.44 32.58 -24.00
C GLY A 529 18.65 33.51 -24.00
N ALA A 530 18.45 34.81 -24.20
CA ALA A 530 19.48 35.86 -24.09
C ALA A 530 18.94 37.15 -23.47
N ASP A 531 19.83 38.01 -22.97
CA ASP A 531 19.46 39.29 -22.33
C ASP A 531 19.00 40.36 -23.34
N ASP A 532 19.41 40.23 -24.61
CA ASP A 532 19.09 41.14 -25.69
C ASP A 532 18.99 40.39 -27.04
N THR A 533 18.27 40.98 -27.99
CA THR A 533 18.03 40.38 -29.32
C THR A 533 19.30 40.27 -30.16
N THR A 534 20.31 41.12 -29.96
CA THR A 534 21.57 41.07 -30.72
C THR A 534 22.39 39.84 -30.34
N THR A 535 22.39 39.49 -29.05
CA THR A 535 23.02 38.28 -28.54
C THR A 535 22.29 37.02 -29.00
N LEU A 536 20.95 37.04 -28.99
CA LEU A 536 20.13 35.94 -29.49
C LEU A 536 20.35 35.68 -31.00
N ASP A 537 20.41 36.75 -31.81
CA ASP A 537 20.66 36.67 -33.25
C ASP A 537 22.06 36.10 -33.55
N LYS A 538 23.09 36.50 -32.78
CA LYS A 538 24.45 35.94 -32.91
C LYS A 538 24.51 34.43 -32.62
N ILE A 539 23.76 33.98 -31.62
CA ILE A 539 23.67 32.55 -31.27
C ILE A 539 23.02 31.79 -32.43
N ILE A 540 21.90 32.29 -32.93
CA ILE A 540 21.18 31.73 -34.07
C ILE A 540 22.08 31.64 -35.32
N ASP A 541 22.79 32.71 -35.66
CA ASP A 541 23.69 32.74 -36.81
C ASP A 541 24.84 31.75 -36.68
N SER A 542 25.40 31.60 -35.48
CA SER A 542 26.50 30.68 -35.21
C SER A 542 26.06 29.21 -35.28
N LEU A 543 24.89 28.88 -34.73
CA LEU A 543 24.30 27.54 -34.85
C LEU A 543 23.94 27.22 -36.30
N THR A 544 23.46 28.21 -37.05
CA THR A 544 23.15 28.09 -38.49
C THR A 544 24.43 27.88 -39.32
N SER A 545 25.56 28.46 -38.90
CA SER A 545 26.86 28.25 -39.53
C SER A 545 27.35 26.81 -39.37
N ILE A 546 27.18 26.19 -38.20
CA ILE A 546 27.49 24.76 -37.99
C ILE A 546 26.65 23.88 -38.92
N ALA A 547 25.34 24.16 -39.00
CA ALA A 547 24.45 23.40 -39.87
C ALA A 547 24.82 23.53 -41.38
N ASN A 548 25.42 24.65 -41.78
CA ASN A 548 25.78 24.92 -43.17
C ASN A 548 27.23 24.59 -43.55
N ALA A 549 28.16 24.48 -42.59
CA ALA A 549 29.57 24.15 -42.83
C ALA A 549 29.78 22.76 -43.47
N HIS A 550 28.74 21.92 -43.48
CA HIS A 550 28.77 20.54 -43.99
C HIS A 550 28.05 20.33 -45.34
N ARG A 551 27.55 21.38 -46.00
CA ARG A 551 26.97 21.24 -47.36
C ARG A 551 28.06 21.21 -48.43
N GLY A 552 28.46 20.01 -48.86
CA GLY A 552 29.24 19.83 -50.09
C GLY A 552 30.26 18.68 -50.12
N ASP A 553 30.43 17.93 -49.03
CA ASP A 553 31.30 16.74 -48.97
C ASP A 553 30.44 15.47 -48.90
N PRO A 554 30.58 14.50 -49.82
CA PRO A 554 29.77 13.28 -49.84
C PRO A 554 29.98 12.35 -48.62
N ASN A 555 30.97 12.63 -47.76
CA ASN A 555 31.17 11.96 -46.47
C ASN A 555 30.85 12.85 -45.25
N ALA A 556 30.35 14.08 -45.43
CA ALA A 556 30.01 14.96 -44.33
C ALA A 556 28.54 14.83 -43.88
N THR A 557 28.38 14.88 -42.56
CA THR A 557 27.16 14.68 -41.79
C THR A 557 26.10 15.76 -42.08
N GLU A 558 24.89 15.37 -42.48
CA GLU A 558 23.76 16.29 -42.60
C GLU A 558 23.26 16.70 -41.20
N ILE A 559 23.53 17.94 -40.78
CA ILE A 559 22.86 18.56 -39.64
C ILE A 559 21.80 19.50 -40.21
N SER A 560 20.55 19.33 -39.78
CA SER A 560 19.46 20.24 -40.14
C SER A 560 19.01 21.05 -38.92
N LEU A 561 18.75 22.34 -39.14
CA LEU A 561 18.42 23.30 -38.09
C LEU A 561 17.14 24.06 -38.45
N LYS A 562 16.19 24.16 -37.50
CA LYS A 562 14.96 24.95 -37.62
C LYS A 562 14.80 25.86 -36.40
N ILE A 563 14.41 27.12 -36.61
CA ILE A 563 14.30 28.13 -35.55
C ILE A 563 12.86 28.66 -35.46
N GLY A 564 12.35 28.78 -34.23
CA GLY A 564 11.03 29.30 -33.87
C GLY A 564 10.97 30.83 -33.72
N ARG A 565 9.86 31.36 -33.16
CA ARG A 565 9.64 32.82 -32.94
C ARG A 565 10.13 33.26 -31.54
N VAL A 566 10.64 34.50 -31.44
CA VAL A 566 11.22 35.09 -30.22
C VAL A 566 10.16 35.74 -29.28
N SER A 567 10.28 35.58 -27.95
CA SER A 567 9.32 36.07 -26.91
C SER A 567 10.02 36.83 -25.73
N GLU A 568 9.37 37.78 -25.01
CA GLU A 568 9.97 38.66 -23.94
C GLU A 568 9.28 38.54 -22.54
N CYS A 569 10.03 38.56 -21.41
CA CYS A 569 9.51 38.44 -20.01
C CYS A 569 10.03 39.51 -19.00
N GLY A 570 9.23 39.93 -18.00
CA GLY A 570 9.56 40.99 -17.01
C GLY A 570 9.24 40.67 -15.53
N ILE A 571 10.04 41.23 -14.59
CA ILE A 571 10.21 40.89 -13.14
C ILE A 571 9.75 42.03 -12.21
N ASP A 572 9.29 41.74 -10.98
CA ASP A 572 9.38 42.70 -9.85
C ASP A 572 9.49 42.05 -8.43
N GLY A 573 10.55 42.43 -7.67
CA GLY A 573 10.57 42.80 -6.22
C GLY A 573 10.57 41.77 -5.05
N SER A 574 11.66 41.72 -4.26
CA SER A 574 11.91 40.90 -3.04
C SER A 574 11.38 41.46 -1.68
N MET A 575 10.92 40.59 -0.76
CA MET A 575 10.91 40.77 0.72
C MET A 575 10.92 39.42 1.46
N ASP A 576 11.48 39.37 2.68
CA ASP A 576 11.57 38.20 3.58
C ASP A 576 10.28 37.36 3.61
N LYS A 577 10.30 36.15 3.03
CA LYS A 577 9.10 35.30 3.00
C LYS A 577 8.89 34.57 4.32
N VAL A 578 8.05 35.14 5.17
CA VAL A 578 7.29 34.38 6.17
C VAL A 578 6.44 33.36 5.40
N GLY A 579 6.65 32.06 5.68
CA GLY A 579 5.87 30.99 5.05
C GLY A 579 4.36 31.14 5.32
N PRO A 580 3.50 30.57 4.45
CA PRO A 580 2.04 30.72 4.55
C PRO A 580 1.50 30.19 5.88
N LYS A 581 0.47 30.84 6.41
CA LYS A 581 -0.15 30.51 7.70
C LYS A 581 -1.57 29.99 7.52
N VAL A 582 -1.89 28.88 8.17
CA VAL A 582 -3.23 28.27 8.16
C VAL A 582 -3.81 28.22 9.57
N LEU A 583 -5.06 28.67 9.74
CA LEU A 583 -5.81 28.55 11.00
C LEU A 583 -6.77 27.36 10.92
N ILE A 584 -6.58 26.35 11.76
CA ILE A 584 -7.55 25.27 11.96
C ILE A 584 -8.42 25.62 13.17
N LEU A 585 -9.73 25.76 12.96
CA LEU A 585 -10.72 25.98 14.00
C LEU A 585 -11.28 24.62 14.45
N GLY A 586 -11.05 24.28 15.72
CA GLY A 586 -11.41 23.03 16.37
C GLY A 586 -10.20 22.21 16.80
N ALA A 587 -10.39 21.36 17.81
CA ALA A 587 -9.40 20.41 18.32
C ALA A 587 -9.97 18.97 18.39
N GLY A 588 -10.88 18.64 17.46
CA GLY A 588 -11.44 17.30 17.33
C GLY A 588 -10.46 16.31 16.70
N ARG A 589 -10.84 15.03 16.65
CA ARG A 589 -10.00 13.93 16.12
C ARG A 589 -9.48 14.17 14.70
N VAL A 590 -10.22 14.91 13.87
CA VAL A 590 -9.88 15.23 12.46
C VAL A 590 -8.83 16.35 12.33
N CYS A 591 -8.64 17.18 13.36
CA CYS A 591 -7.79 18.37 13.28
C CYS A 591 -6.30 18.01 13.26
N ARG A 592 -5.91 16.98 14.00
CA ARG A 592 -4.51 16.54 14.08
C ARG A 592 -3.99 16.03 12.72
N PRO A 593 -4.66 15.09 12.02
CA PRO A 593 -4.24 14.69 10.68
C PRO A 593 -4.16 15.85 9.69
N ALA A 594 -5.08 16.81 9.77
CA ALA A 594 -5.03 18.00 8.93
C ALA A 594 -3.76 18.85 9.21
N ALA A 595 -3.41 19.06 10.48
CA ALA A 595 -2.21 19.78 10.88
C ALA A 595 -0.92 19.04 10.50
N GLU A 596 -0.84 17.73 10.74
CA GLU A 596 0.31 16.89 10.36
C GLU A 596 0.53 16.90 8.85
N PHE A 597 -0.56 16.83 8.08
CA PHE A 597 -0.48 16.88 6.61
C PHE A 597 0.01 18.24 6.10
N LEU A 598 -0.56 19.35 6.58
CA LEU A 598 -0.15 20.70 6.15
C LEU A 598 1.31 21.01 6.47
N THR A 599 1.79 20.63 7.66
CA THR A 599 3.14 20.95 8.13
C THR A 599 4.24 20.09 7.51
N SER A 600 3.89 18.91 6.99
CA SER A 600 4.84 17.97 6.37
C SER A 600 4.91 18.08 4.84
N TYR A 601 4.01 18.84 4.21
CA TYR A 601 3.94 18.97 2.76
C TYR A 601 5.09 19.80 2.17
N GLN A 602 5.90 19.21 1.30
CA GLN A 602 7.18 19.79 0.84
C GLN A 602 7.09 20.71 -0.39
N ASN A 603 5.94 20.77 -1.08
CA ASN A 603 5.80 21.49 -2.36
C ASN A 603 5.40 22.97 -2.23
N ILE A 604 5.39 23.53 -1.02
CA ILE A 604 5.23 24.97 -0.75
C ILE A 604 6.17 25.40 0.36
N ASP A 605 6.41 26.72 0.47
CA ASP A 605 7.13 27.31 1.60
C ASP A 605 6.56 26.79 2.93
N GLN A 606 7.42 26.63 3.94
CA GLN A 606 7.11 25.94 5.20
C GLN A 606 5.81 26.48 5.84
N VAL A 607 4.72 25.69 5.77
CA VAL A 607 3.40 26.09 6.28
C VAL A 607 3.41 26.12 7.80
N HIS A 608 2.98 27.23 8.37
CA HIS A 608 2.75 27.33 9.81
C HIS A 608 1.27 27.16 10.13
N VAL A 609 0.94 26.21 11.01
CA VAL A 609 -0.44 25.89 11.38
C VAL A 609 -0.76 26.43 12.77
N VAL A 610 -1.87 27.14 12.90
CA VAL A 610 -2.44 27.54 14.19
C VAL A 610 -3.69 26.70 14.44
N VAL A 611 -3.72 25.92 15.51
CA VAL A 611 -4.93 25.19 15.94
C VAL A 611 -5.60 25.97 17.05
N ALA A 612 -6.87 26.33 16.88
CA ALA A 612 -7.62 27.09 17.86
C ALA A 612 -8.83 26.33 18.40
N SER A 613 -9.02 26.33 19.71
CA SER A 613 -10.13 25.66 20.40
C SER A 613 -10.66 26.50 21.57
N LEU A 614 -11.90 26.23 21.99
CA LEU A 614 -12.51 26.87 23.18
C LEU A 614 -11.67 26.63 24.44
N TYR A 615 -11.11 25.42 24.55
CA TYR A 615 -10.20 25.03 25.62
C TYR A 615 -8.77 24.96 25.07
N GLN A 616 -7.87 25.78 25.65
CA GLN A 616 -6.46 25.85 25.27
C GLN A 616 -5.79 24.47 25.27
N LYS A 617 -6.07 23.65 26.29
CA LYS A 617 -5.47 22.32 26.47
C LYS A 617 -5.74 21.39 25.28
N ASP A 618 -6.96 21.42 24.72
CA ASP A 618 -7.31 20.57 23.58
C ASP A 618 -6.51 20.95 22.33
N ALA A 619 -6.29 22.25 22.13
CA ALA A 619 -5.47 22.76 21.03
C ALA A 619 -3.98 22.37 21.23
N GLU A 620 -3.47 22.47 22.46
CA GLU A 620 -2.10 22.04 22.81
C GLU A 620 -1.89 20.53 22.58
N GLU A 621 -2.83 19.69 23.02
CA GLU A 621 -2.79 18.25 22.78
C GLU A 621 -2.84 17.91 21.28
N THR A 622 -3.58 18.71 20.49
CA THR A 622 -3.67 18.52 19.04
C THR A 622 -2.33 18.80 18.34
N VAL A 623 -1.63 19.89 18.71
CA VAL A 623 -0.36 20.28 18.07
C VAL A 623 0.87 19.60 18.66
N ASP A 624 0.73 18.87 19.76
CA ASP A 624 1.85 18.26 20.45
C ASP A 624 2.68 17.34 19.52
N GLY A 625 3.99 17.60 19.45
CA GLY A 625 4.92 16.90 18.57
C GLY A 625 4.88 17.30 17.09
N ILE A 626 4.01 18.23 16.66
CA ILE A 626 3.94 18.71 15.28
C ILE A 626 4.84 19.94 15.12
N LYS A 627 5.86 19.83 14.25
CA LYS A 627 6.75 20.95 13.93
C LYS A 627 5.96 22.01 13.14
N ASN A 628 6.21 23.29 13.41
CA ASN A 628 5.51 24.44 12.79
C ASN A 628 4.00 24.47 13.03
N ALA A 629 3.57 23.97 14.19
CA ALA A 629 2.21 24.13 14.66
C ALA A 629 2.17 24.82 16.04
N THR A 630 1.18 25.69 16.25
CA THR A 630 0.96 26.41 17.52
C THR A 630 -0.50 26.33 17.96
N ALA A 631 -0.73 26.27 19.26
CA ALA A 631 -2.07 26.26 19.85
C ALA A 631 -2.55 27.67 20.22
N ALA A 632 -3.85 27.93 20.08
CA ALA A 632 -4.50 29.15 20.52
C ALA A 632 -5.86 28.87 21.19
N GLN A 633 -6.22 29.68 22.18
CA GLN A 633 -7.55 29.65 22.77
C GLN A 633 -8.46 30.61 22.00
N LEU A 634 -9.63 30.13 21.59
CA LEU A 634 -10.61 30.93 20.88
C LEU A 634 -12.03 30.44 21.12
N ASP A 635 -12.90 31.34 21.58
CA ASP A 635 -14.33 31.19 21.44
C ASP A 635 -14.76 31.82 20.10
N VAL A 636 -15.26 31.00 19.17
CA VAL A 636 -15.68 31.48 17.84
C VAL A 636 -16.94 32.36 17.88
N SER A 637 -17.63 32.42 19.02
CA SER A 637 -18.73 33.38 19.23
C SER A 637 -18.23 34.79 19.56
N ASP A 638 -16.97 34.93 19.99
CA ASP A 638 -16.30 36.22 20.11
C ASP A 638 -15.73 36.65 18.75
N THR A 639 -16.53 37.44 18.03
CA THR A 639 -16.18 37.95 16.71
C THR A 639 -14.89 38.78 16.70
N GLU A 640 -14.56 39.50 17.77
CA GLU A 640 -13.35 40.33 17.82
C GLU A 640 -12.09 39.46 17.88
N SER A 641 -12.09 38.49 18.80
CA SER A 641 -11.00 37.51 18.92
C SER A 641 -10.85 36.64 17.67
N LEU A 642 -11.98 36.21 17.07
CA LEU A 642 -11.98 35.46 15.81
C LEU A 642 -11.38 36.30 14.67
N SER A 643 -11.78 37.56 14.54
CA SER A 643 -11.26 38.46 13.49
C SER A 643 -9.77 38.72 13.65
N ASN A 644 -9.30 38.89 14.88
CA ASN A 644 -7.89 39.08 15.18
C ASN A 644 -7.04 37.88 14.72
N LEU A 645 -7.48 36.65 14.98
CA LEU A 645 -6.75 35.46 14.53
C LEU A 645 -6.86 35.24 13.02
N VAL A 646 -8.04 35.41 12.43
CA VAL A 646 -8.25 35.25 10.97
C VAL A 646 -7.42 36.26 10.18
N SER A 647 -7.23 37.48 10.69
CA SER A 647 -6.42 38.51 10.01
C SER A 647 -4.95 38.11 9.81
N GLN A 648 -4.43 37.20 10.66
CA GLN A 648 -3.01 36.80 10.71
C GLN A 648 -2.68 35.57 9.85
N VAL A 649 -3.68 34.97 9.20
CA VAL A 649 -3.51 33.74 8.39
C VAL A 649 -3.96 33.97 6.96
N ASP A 650 -3.60 33.05 6.06
CA ASP A 650 -3.96 33.10 4.64
C ASP A 650 -5.22 32.29 4.35
N VAL A 651 -5.35 31.12 4.99
CA VAL A 651 -6.48 30.21 4.85
C VAL A 651 -6.98 29.78 6.23
N VAL A 652 -8.30 29.71 6.38
CA VAL A 652 -8.98 29.16 7.54
C VAL A 652 -9.56 27.79 7.18
N VAL A 653 -9.40 26.80 8.05
CA VAL A 653 -10.02 25.47 7.95
C VAL A 653 -10.96 25.31 9.14
N SER A 654 -12.26 25.25 8.90
CA SER A 654 -13.26 25.04 9.94
C SER A 654 -13.64 23.56 10.05
N LEU A 655 -13.22 22.93 11.15
CA LEU A 655 -13.57 21.55 11.53
C LEU A 655 -14.50 21.52 12.75
N LEU A 656 -15.26 22.61 12.93
CA LEU A 656 -16.30 22.78 13.95
C LEU A 656 -17.67 22.27 13.46
N PRO A 657 -18.69 22.16 14.35
CA PRO A 657 -20.06 21.90 13.94
C PRO A 657 -20.58 22.90 12.89
N ALA A 658 -21.38 22.42 11.95
CA ALA A 658 -21.84 23.21 10.80
C ALA A 658 -22.59 24.50 11.16
N SER A 659 -23.18 24.57 12.36
CA SER A 659 -23.86 25.76 12.88
C SER A 659 -22.95 27.00 13.00
N PHE A 660 -21.63 26.81 13.08
CA PHE A 660 -20.67 27.92 13.20
C PHE A 660 -20.14 28.42 11.85
N HIS A 661 -20.28 27.65 10.77
CA HIS A 661 -19.60 27.93 9.50
C HIS A 661 -20.02 29.26 8.88
N ALA A 662 -21.31 29.62 8.93
CA ALA A 662 -21.77 30.88 8.35
C ALA A 662 -21.24 32.12 9.10
N ALA A 663 -21.02 32.02 10.42
CA ALA A 663 -20.43 33.13 11.18
C ALA A 663 -18.95 33.30 10.83
N ILE A 664 -18.20 32.20 10.79
CA ILE A 664 -16.78 32.17 10.39
C ILE A 664 -16.60 32.67 8.96
N ALA A 665 -17.44 32.20 8.04
CA ALA A 665 -17.43 32.61 6.64
C ALA A 665 -17.62 34.13 6.47
N ARG A 666 -18.48 34.78 7.25
CA ARG A 666 -18.65 36.25 7.21
C ARG A 666 -17.37 36.98 7.60
N VAL A 667 -16.69 36.53 8.66
CA VAL A 667 -15.40 37.10 9.08
C VAL A 667 -14.32 36.88 8.01
N CYS A 668 -14.26 35.68 7.41
CA CYS A 668 -13.35 35.41 6.31
C CYS A 668 -13.62 36.31 5.08
N ILE A 669 -14.88 36.53 4.73
CA ILE A 669 -15.27 37.43 3.62
C ILE A 669 -14.85 38.88 3.92
N GLU A 670 -15.12 39.37 5.13
CA GLU A 670 -14.76 40.71 5.56
C GLU A 670 -13.25 40.95 5.51
N LEU A 671 -12.47 39.98 5.99
CA LEU A 671 -11.00 40.03 6.03
C LEU A 671 -10.33 39.53 4.75
N LYS A 672 -11.12 39.17 3.73
CA LYS A 672 -10.66 38.63 2.44
C LYS A 672 -9.76 37.39 2.56
N LYS A 673 -10.09 36.49 3.49
CA LYS A 673 -9.39 35.22 3.74
C LYS A 673 -10.17 34.04 3.18
N HIS A 674 -9.46 33.04 2.68
CA HIS A 674 -10.08 31.81 2.17
C HIS A 674 -10.56 30.90 3.31
N LEU A 675 -11.60 30.10 3.04
CA LEU A 675 -12.18 29.16 4.01
C LEU A 675 -12.33 27.77 3.40
N VAL A 676 -11.94 26.75 4.15
CA VAL A 676 -12.21 25.33 3.87
C VAL A 676 -13.08 24.73 4.95
N THR A 677 -14.07 23.93 4.57
CA THR A 677 -14.89 23.16 5.52
C THR A 677 -15.07 21.72 5.04
N ALA A 678 -15.24 20.78 5.98
CA ALA A 678 -15.56 19.37 5.70
C ALA A 678 -17.06 19.06 5.90
N SER A 679 -17.94 20.06 5.73
CA SER A 679 -19.37 19.95 6.00
C SER A 679 -20.21 20.29 4.76
N TYR A 680 -21.43 19.75 4.71
CA TYR A 680 -22.42 20.10 3.70
C TYR A 680 -22.69 21.60 3.67
N VAL A 681 -22.91 22.13 2.46
CA VAL A 681 -23.37 23.51 2.26
C VAL A 681 -24.87 23.58 2.52
N ASP A 682 -25.26 24.27 3.60
CA ASP A 682 -26.65 24.56 3.92
C ASP A 682 -27.13 25.89 3.31
N ASP A 683 -28.40 26.25 3.56
CA ASP A 683 -29.00 27.50 3.08
C ASP A 683 -28.29 28.74 3.61
N SER A 684 -27.71 28.68 4.81
CA SER A 684 -27.03 29.81 5.42
C SER A 684 -25.68 30.08 4.76
N MET A 685 -24.95 29.02 4.41
CA MET A 685 -23.72 29.08 3.63
C MET A 685 -23.98 29.49 2.18
N SER A 686 -24.99 28.90 1.53
CA SER A 686 -25.34 29.21 0.14
C SER A 686 -25.63 30.70 -0.10
N LYS A 687 -26.24 31.37 0.89
CA LYS A 687 -26.54 32.82 0.82
C LYS A 687 -25.31 33.72 0.81
N LEU A 688 -24.13 33.19 1.15
CA LEU A 688 -22.88 33.94 1.17
C LEU A 688 -22.15 33.95 -0.18
N GLU A 689 -22.66 33.21 -1.19
CA GLU A 689 -22.06 33.10 -2.53
C GLU A 689 -21.64 34.45 -3.13
N GLN A 690 -22.60 35.37 -3.28
CA GLN A 690 -22.37 36.67 -3.91
C GLN A 690 -21.41 37.54 -3.09
N ALA A 691 -21.50 37.48 -1.76
CA ALA A 691 -20.63 38.24 -0.87
C ALA A 691 -19.17 37.74 -0.97
N ALA A 692 -18.97 36.42 -1.00
CA ALA A 692 -17.65 35.82 -1.19
C ALA A 692 -17.05 36.12 -2.57
N GLN A 693 -17.86 36.05 -3.63
CA GLN A 693 -17.44 36.46 -4.98
C GLN A 693 -17.02 37.94 -5.02
N GLY A 694 -17.83 38.83 -4.44
CA GLY A 694 -17.55 40.27 -4.37
C GLY A 694 -16.28 40.60 -3.57
N ALA A 695 -15.95 39.79 -2.56
CA ALA A 695 -14.72 39.91 -1.78
C ALA A 695 -13.48 39.26 -2.44
N GLY A 696 -13.66 38.52 -3.55
CA GLY A 696 -12.59 37.76 -4.19
C GLY A 696 -12.16 36.51 -3.43
N VAL A 697 -13.01 35.99 -2.54
CA VAL A 697 -12.73 34.88 -1.63
C VAL A 697 -13.32 33.58 -2.15
N THR A 698 -12.56 32.49 -2.02
CA THR A 698 -13.06 31.13 -2.18
C THR A 698 -13.39 30.52 -0.82
N ILE A 699 -14.61 29.99 -0.70
CA ILE A 699 -15.09 29.20 0.42
C ILE A 699 -15.33 27.78 -0.11
N LEU A 700 -14.32 26.92 0.03
CA LEU A 700 -14.33 25.53 -0.44
C LEU A 700 -14.93 24.63 0.64
N CYS A 701 -16.19 24.26 0.48
CA CYS A 701 -16.89 23.38 1.39
C CYS A 701 -16.78 21.92 0.96
N GLU A 702 -17.34 21.03 1.77
CA GLU A 702 -17.47 19.61 1.43
C GLU A 702 -16.11 18.96 1.09
N MET A 703 -15.03 19.32 1.80
CA MET A 703 -13.69 18.72 1.68
C MET A 703 -13.42 17.73 2.82
N GLY A 704 -14.22 16.68 2.93
CA GLY A 704 -14.03 15.58 3.89
C GLY A 704 -14.02 14.22 3.21
N LEU A 705 -14.61 13.21 3.86
CA LEU A 705 -14.82 11.87 3.28
C LEU A 705 -16.14 11.81 2.50
N ASP A 706 -17.23 12.06 3.22
CA ASP A 706 -18.61 12.10 2.75
C ASP A 706 -19.34 13.18 3.57
N PRO A 707 -19.39 14.43 3.09
CA PRO A 707 -19.04 14.87 1.74
C PRO A 707 -17.55 15.24 1.55
N GLY A 708 -16.97 14.84 0.42
CA GLY A 708 -15.64 15.22 -0.09
C GLY A 708 -15.05 14.22 -1.07
N ILE A 709 -14.34 13.19 -0.58
CA ILE A 709 -13.78 12.15 -1.46
C ILE A 709 -14.87 11.51 -2.33
N ASP A 710 -16.09 11.33 -1.78
CA ASP A 710 -17.25 10.86 -2.56
C ASP A 710 -17.56 11.76 -3.77
N HIS A 711 -17.53 13.09 -3.60
CA HIS A 711 -17.73 14.04 -4.70
C HIS A 711 -16.66 13.94 -5.76
N MET A 712 -15.40 13.92 -5.32
CA MET A 712 -14.24 13.93 -6.20
C MET A 712 -14.20 12.68 -7.08
N LEU A 713 -14.43 11.50 -6.48
CA LEU A 713 -14.50 10.25 -7.22
C LEU A 713 -15.72 10.16 -8.13
N SER A 714 -16.88 10.62 -7.65
CA SER A 714 -18.11 10.64 -8.47
C SER A 714 -17.91 11.48 -9.73
N MET A 715 -17.40 12.71 -9.58
CA MET A 715 -17.21 13.62 -10.71
C MET A 715 -16.12 13.14 -11.66
N LYS A 716 -15.02 12.57 -11.16
CA LYS A 716 -13.99 11.96 -12.02
C LYS A 716 -14.60 10.92 -12.97
N MET A 717 -15.35 9.94 -12.45
CA MET A 717 -15.95 8.89 -13.28
C MET A 717 -17.02 9.44 -14.24
N ILE A 718 -17.83 10.39 -13.78
CA ILE A 718 -18.89 11.00 -14.61
C ILE A 718 -18.27 11.82 -15.75
N ASP A 719 -17.28 12.66 -15.47
CA ASP A 719 -16.61 13.48 -16.48
C ASP A 719 -15.84 12.60 -17.48
N GLU A 720 -15.18 11.53 -17.04
CA GLU A 720 -14.50 10.56 -17.91
C GLU A 720 -15.47 9.77 -18.82
N ALA A 721 -16.68 9.49 -18.33
CA ALA A 721 -17.74 8.87 -19.12
C ALA A 721 -18.30 9.86 -20.15
N HIS A 722 -18.63 11.08 -19.74
CA HIS A 722 -19.15 12.14 -20.61
C HIS A 722 -18.12 12.56 -21.67
N ALA A 723 -16.83 12.59 -21.34
CA ALA A 723 -15.74 12.89 -22.29
C ALA A 723 -15.62 11.84 -23.41
N ARG A 724 -16.17 10.63 -23.20
CA ARG A 724 -16.27 9.55 -24.18
C ARG A 724 -17.66 9.44 -24.81
N ASP A 725 -18.46 10.50 -24.75
CA ASP A 725 -19.86 10.56 -25.20
C ASP A 725 -20.80 9.54 -24.50
N GLY A 726 -20.39 8.99 -23.36
CA GLY A 726 -21.20 8.09 -22.55
C GLY A 726 -22.30 8.84 -21.79
N LYS A 727 -23.43 8.17 -21.54
CA LYS A 727 -24.53 8.66 -20.70
C LYS A 727 -24.60 7.88 -19.41
N ILE A 728 -24.73 8.56 -18.29
CA ILE A 728 -24.86 7.90 -16.99
C ILE A 728 -26.27 7.34 -16.85
N LYS A 729 -26.38 6.01 -16.82
CA LYS A 729 -27.64 5.27 -16.65
C LYS A 729 -27.99 5.08 -15.18
N ALA A 730 -27.00 4.79 -14.34
CA ALA A 730 -27.17 4.61 -12.91
C ALA A 730 -25.94 5.13 -12.15
N PHE A 731 -26.18 5.85 -11.05
CA PHE A 731 -25.17 6.27 -10.11
C PHE A 731 -25.55 5.75 -8.72
N THR A 732 -24.64 4.98 -8.12
CA THR A 732 -24.78 4.46 -6.76
C THR A 732 -23.53 4.74 -5.94
N SER A 733 -23.71 5.21 -4.70
CA SER A 733 -22.64 5.52 -3.77
C SER A 733 -22.95 4.98 -2.36
N PHE A 734 -22.00 4.24 -1.81
CA PHE A 734 -22.04 3.61 -0.51
C PHE A 734 -20.87 4.09 0.34
N CYS A 735 -21.12 4.57 1.55
CA CYS A 735 -20.05 5.00 2.47
C CYS A 735 -20.32 4.55 3.90
N GLY A 736 -19.30 4.05 4.62
CA GLY A 736 -19.42 3.73 6.03
C GLY A 736 -18.10 3.83 6.79
N GLY A 737 -18.13 4.54 7.92
CA GLY A 737 -17.16 4.37 9.01
C GLY A 737 -17.61 3.25 9.92
N LEU A 738 -16.84 2.16 9.98
CA LEU A 738 -17.15 0.92 10.65
C LEU A 738 -15.97 0.53 11.56
N PRO A 739 -16.16 -0.33 12.58
CA PRO A 739 -15.02 -1.02 13.15
C PRO A 739 -14.35 -1.91 12.09
N SER A 740 -13.05 -2.14 12.19
CA SER A 740 -12.41 -3.21 11.42
C SER A 740 -13.08 -4.56 11.72
N PRO A 741 -13.01 -5.56 10.83
CA PRO A 741 -13.62 -6.87 11.08
C PRO A 741 -13.20 -7.51 12.42
N ALA A 742 -11.94 -7.32 12.82
CA ALA A 742 -11.43 -7.80 14.12
C ALA A 742 -12.01 -7.03 15.32
N ALA A 743 -12.34 -5.75 15.15
CA ALA A 743 -12.94 -4.90 16.17
C ALA A 743 -14.49 -4.91 16.17
N ALA A 744 -15.13 -5.58 15.20
CA ALA A 744 -16.58 -5.74 15.10
C ALA A 744 -17.14 -6.79 16.11
N ASN A 745 -16.64 -6.76 17.34
CA ASN A 745 -16.79 -7.80 18.36
C ASN A 745 -17.95 -7.56 19.35
N ASN A 746 -19.03 -6.90 18.91
CA ASN A 746 -20.22 -6.66 19.74
C ASN A 746 -21.52 -6.98 18.97
N PRO A 747 -22.67 -7.09 19.64
CA PRO A 747 -23.93 -7.49 19.00
C PRO A 747 -24.43 -6.61 17.86
N LEU A 748 -23.99 -5.35 17.80
CA LEU A 748 -24.31 -4.41 16.73
C LEU A 748 -23.23 -4.37 15.64
N ALA A 749 -22.11 -5.08 15.83
CA ALA A 749 -20.91 -4.99 14.99
C ALA A 749 -20.49 -3.52 14.73
N TYR A 750 -20.71 -2.61 15.68
CA TYR A 750 -20.49 -1.17 15.48
C TYR A 750 -19.83 -0.53 16.71
N LYS A 751 -18.97 0.47 16.49
CA LYS A 751 -18.33 1.24 17.54
C LYS A 751 -18.34 2.73 17.20
N PHE A 752 -18.49 3.56 18.22
CA PHE A 752 -18.61 4.99 18.07
C PHE A 752 -17.22 5.65 18.06
N SER A 753 -16.85 6.22 16.91
CA SER A 753 -15.74 7.17 16.77
C SER A 753 -16.21 8.64 16.92
N TRP A 754 -17.52 8.85 17.11
CA TRP A 754 -18.21 10.13 17.23
C TRP A 754 -19.52 9.96 18.02
N SER A 755 -20.23 11.05 18.33
CA SER A 755 -21.40 11.04 19.23
C SER A 755 -22.50 10.02 18.83
N PRO A 756 -22.89 9.08 19.73
CA PRO A 756 -24.00 8.14 19.48
C PRO A 756 -25.31 8.85 19.16
N ALA A 757 -25.58 9.99 19.79
CA ALA A 757 -26.79 10.78 19.54
C ALA A 757 -26.89 11.24 18.09
N GLY A 758 -25.77 11.69 17.50
CA GLY A 758 -25.74 12.07 16.09
C GLY A 758 -25.97 10.88 15.16
N ALA A 759 -25.42 9.71 15.50
CA ALA A 759 -25.56 8.50 14.70
C ALA A 759 -26.98 7.94 14.69
N ILE A 760 -27.63 7.93 15.85
CA ILE A 760 -29.03 7.48 15.96
C ILE A 760 -29.95 8.47 15.23
N ARG A 761 -29.72 9.78 15.37
CA ARG A 761 -30.49 10.79 14.62
C ARG A 761 -30.29 10.63 13.11
N ALA A 762 -29.07 10.41 12.65
CA ALA A 762 -28.78 10.18 11.24
C ALA A 762 -29.54 8.94 10.70
N GLY A 763 -29.58 7.86 11.47
CA GLY A 763 -30.35 6.65 11.15
C GLY A 763 -31.87 6.79 11.26
N ARG A 764 -32.39 7.99 11.56
CA ARG A 764 -33.82 8.33 11.55
C ARG A 764 -34.16 9.53 10.65
N ASN A 765 -33.22 10.00 9.84
CA ASN A 765 -33.52 11.05 8.87
C ASN A 765 -34.38 10.47 7.73
N PRO A 766 -35.35 11.24 7.19
CA PRO A 766 -36.04 10.81 5.97
C PRO A 766 -35.05 10.75 4.81
N ALA A 767 -35.31 9.83 3.87
CA ALA A 767 -34.49 9.68 2.68
C ALA A 767 -35.31 9.69 1.39
N VAL A 768 -34.77 10.30 0.34
CA VAL A 768 -35.40 10.39 -0.99
C VAL A 768 -34.35 10.12 -2.05
N TYR A 769 -34.65 9.22 -2.99
CA TYR A 769 -33.71 8.83 -4.05
C TYR A 769 -34.45 8.38 -5.31
N LYS A 770 -33.73 8.32 -6.44
CA LYS A 770 -34.25 7.79 -7.71
C LYS A 770 -33.69 6.40 -7.93
N PHE A 771 -34.52 5.42 -8.24
CA PHE A 771 -34.08 4.05 -8.50
C PHE A 771 -34.92 3.46 -9.63
N LEU A 772 -34.25 3.05 -10.72
CA LEU A 772 -34.90 2.50 -11.93
C LEU A 772 -36.02 3.40 -12.48
N GLY A 773 -35.82 4.72 -12.44
CA GLY A 773 -36.76 5.73 -12.94
C GLY A 773 -37.78 6.23 -11.91
N GLU A 774 -37.97 5.52 -10.79
CA GLU A 774 -38.95 5.88 -9.77
C GLU A 774 -38.33 6.69 -8.63
N ILE A 775 -39.05 7.70 -8.14
CA ILE A 775 -38.66 8.45 -6.94
C ILE A 775 -39.21 7.73 -5.71
N ILE A 776 -38.31 7.25 -4.86
CA ILE A 776 -38.65 6.52 -3.63
C ILE A 776 -38.46 7.45 -2.44
N ASN A 777 -39.48 7.51 -1.58
CA ASN A 777 -39.46 8.27 -0.33
C ASN A 777 -39.51 7.28 0.85
N VAL A 778 -38.52 7.38 1.75
CA VAL A 778 -38.42 6.60 2.97
C VAL A 778 -38.63 7.53 4.16
N ASP A 779 -39.69 7.28 4.91
CA ASP A 779 -39.96 8.00 6.15
C ASP A 779 -38.85 7.73 7.18
N GLY A 780 -38.44 8.77 7.92
CA GLY A 780 -37.37 8.67 8.90
C GLY A 780 -37.61 7.63 10.00
N SER A 781 -38.87 7.38 10.38
CA SER A 781 -39.23 6.33 11.34
C SER A 781 -39.02 4.91 10.81
N LYS A 782 -38.98 4.75 9.47
CA LYS A 782 -38.81 3.47 8.77
C LYS A 782 -37.42 3.30 8.15
N LEU A 783 -36.49 4.24 8.38
CA LEU A 783 -35.20 4.22 7.70
C LEU A 783 -34.41 2.93 8.01
N TYR A 784 -34.33 2.50 9.26
CA TYR A 784 -33.70 1.23 9.63
C TYR A 784 -34.39 0.00 8.99
N GLU A 785 -35.71 0.03 8.82
CA GLU A 785 -36.46 -1.06 8.18
C GLU A 785 -36.24 -1.12 6.66
N SER A 786 -35.77 -0.01 6.06
CA SER A 786 -35.46 0.07 4.63
C SER A 786 -34.10 -0.52 4.26
N ALA A 787 -33.30 -0.93 5.25
CA ALA A 787 -31.97 -1.47 5.04
C ALA A 787 -32.00 -2.70 4.13
N LYS A 788 -31.06 -2.76 3.18
CA LYS A 788 -30.90 -3.89 2.27
C LYS A 788 -29.52 -4.51 2.44
N ARG A 789 -29.45 -5.84 2.36
CA ARG A 789 -28.18 -6.57 2.39
C ARG A 789 -27.34 -6.20 1.17
N LEU A 790 -26.05 -6.03 1.39
CA LEU A 790 -25.06 -5.78 0.35
C LEU A 790 -23.97 -6.84 0.44
N ARG A 791 -23.58 -7.37 -0.71
CA ARG A 791 -22.35 -8.12 -0.89
C ARG A 791 -21.62 -7.51 -2.05
N LEU A 792 -20.45 -6.96 -1.76
CA LEU A 792 -19.54 -6.46 -2.79
C LEU A 792 -18.72 -7.66 -3.26
N PRO A 793 -18.76 -8.04 -4.55
CA PRO A 793 -18.04 -9.21 -5.06
C PRO A 793 -16.54 -9.20 -4.75
N GLU A 794 -15.93 -8.02 -4.69
CA GLU A 794 -14.50 -7.80 -4.45
C GLU A 794 -14.14 -7.88 -2.97
N LEU A 795 -15.14 -7.78 -2.11
CA LEU A 795 -15.04 -7.86 -0.65
C LEU A 795 -16.01 -8.94 -0.13
N PRO A 796 -15.92 -10.20 -0.60
CA PRO A 796 -16.94 -11.22 -0.35
C PRO A 796 -17.03 -11.62 1.13
N ALA A 797 -15.95 -11.40 1.88
CA ALA A 797 -15.90 -11.61 3.33
C ALA A 797 -16.70 -10.56 4.13
N PHE A 798 -17.05 -9.42 3.54
CA PHE A 798 -17.77 -8.36 4.22
C PHE A 798 -19.29 -8.58 4.11
N ALA A 799 -19.89 -8.95 5.23
CA ALA A 799 -21.34 -9.02 5.37
C ALA A 799 -21.91 -7.62 5.66
N LEU A 800 -22.28 -6.88 4.61
CA LEU A 800 -22.76 -5.51 4.72
C LEU A 800 -24.27 -5.39 4.53
N GLU A 801 -24.78 -4.25 4.95
CA GLU A 801 -26.09 -3.72 4.62
C GLU A 801 -26.00 -2.21 4.36
N HIS A 802 -26.95 -1.66 3.62
CA HIS A 802 -26.97 -0.25 3.28
C HIS A 802 -28.33 0.40 3.57
N LEU A 803 -28.29 1.65 4.02
CA LEU A 803 -29.47 2.49 4.30
C LEU A 803 -29.42 3.75 3.44
N PRO A 804 -30.52 4.14 2.76
CA PRO A 804 -30.54 5.37 1.96
C PRO A 804 -30.22 6.61 2.81
N ASN A 805 -29.40 7.52 2.28
CA ASN A 805 -28.94 8.69 3.01
C ASN A 805 -29.60 9.97 2.49
N ARG A 806 -30.39 10.65 3.34
CA ARG A 806 -30.98 11.98 3.10
C ARG A 806 -31.55 12.10 1.68
N ASN A 807 -31.31 13.22 0.99
CA ASN A 807 -31.81 13.45 -0.36
C ASN A 807 -30.72 13.18 -1.40
N SER A 808 -30.81 12.03 -2.09
CA SER A 808 -29.90 11.67 -3.17
C SER A 808 -30.19 12.44 -4.47
N LEU A 809 -31.42 12.95 -4.67
CA LEU A 809 -31.80 13.61 -5.93
C LEU A 809 -30.99 14.87 -6.22
N MET A 810 -30.63 15.61 -5.17
CA MET A 810 -29.79 16.81 -5.29
C MET A 810 -28.44 16.52 -5.94
N TYR A 811 -27.87 15.33 -5.75
CA TYR A 811 -26.59 14.96 -6.38
C TYR A 811 -26.75 14.67 -7.87
N GLY A 812 -27.94 14.24 -8.31
CA GLY A 812 -28.24 14.16 -9.73
C GLY A 812 -28.12 15.52 -10.41
N ASP A 813 -28.61 16.59 -9.76
CA ASP A 813 -28.49 17.95 -10.28
C ASP A 813 -27.07 18.50 -10.14
N LEU A 814 -26.42 18.29 -8.98
CA LEU A 814 -25.05 18.74 -8.73
C LEU A 814 -24.03 18.12 -9.68
N TYR A 815 -24.19 16.84 -10.02
CA TYR A 815 -23.30 16.12 -10.93
C TYR A 815 -23.73 16.19 -12.40
N GLY A 816 -24.83 16.88 -12.72
CA GLY A 816 -25.30 17.02 -14.10
C GLY A 816 -25.95 15.78 -14.71
N ILE A 817 -26.31 14.77 -13.90
CA ILE A 817 -26.85 13.48 -14.37
C ILE A 817 -28.36 13.31 -14.17
N SER A 818 -29.07 14.29 -13.59
CA SER A 818 -30.49 14.14 -13.23
C SER A 818 -31.43 13.85 -14.41
N LYS A 819 -31.07 14.32 -15.60
CA LYS A 819 -31.84 14.14 -16.84
C LYS A 819 -31.60 12.81 -17.54
N GLU A 820 -30.47 12.15 -17.27
CA GLU A 820 -30.08 10.90 -17.93
C GLU A 820 -30.15 9.69 -17.01
N ALA A 821 -29.73 9.83 -15.75
CA ALA A 821 -29.66 8.71 -14.83
C ALA A 821 -31.05 8.25 -14.41
N SER A 822 -31.32 6.98 -14.63
CA SER A 822 -32.50 6.27 -14.10
C SER A 822 -32.36 5.97 -12.61
N THR A 823 -31.14 5.84 -12.10
CA THR A 823 -30.84 5.62 -10.69
C THR A 823 -29.85 6.66 -10.18
N VAL A 824 -30.17 7.31 -9.07
CA VAL A 824 -29.29 8.20 -8.31
C VAL A 824 -29.48 7.85 -6.83
N TYR A 825 -28.56 7.04 -6.31
CA TYR A 825 -28.70 6.39 -5.01
C TYR A 825 -27.45 6.62 -4.15
N ARG A 826 -27.64 7.26 -3.00
CA ARG A 826 -26.59 7.39 -1.97
C ARG A 826 -27.03 6.71 -0.69
N SER A 827 -26.11 6.01 -0.04
CA SER A 827 -26.43 5.23 1.14
C SER A 827 -25.26 5.10 2.12
N THR A 828 -25.62 4.83 3.37
CA THR A 828 -24.69 4.56 4.46
C THR A 828 -24.54 3.07 4.67
N LEU A 829 -23.30 2.59 4.79
CA LEU A 829 -22.98 1.19 5.06
C LEU A 829 -22.98 0.86 6.54
N ARG A 830 -23.45 -0.34 6.87
CA ARG A 830 -23.34 -1.01 8.18
C ARG A 830 -23.00 -2.49 7.99
N TYR A 831 -22.56 -3.15 9.05
CA TYR A 831 -22.52 -4.61 9.04
C TYR A 831 -23.94 -5.17 9.15
N GLU A 832 -24.17 -6.30 8.49
CA GLU A 832 -25.46 -6.95 8.43
C GLU A 832 -26.02 -7.27 9.83
N GLY A 833 -27.29 -6.91 10.04
CA GLY A 833 -28.01 -7.13 11.30
C GLY A 833 -28.06 -5.90 12.20
N PHE A 834 -27.25 -4.87 11.93
CA PHE A 834 -27.27 -3.61 12.69
C PHE A 834 -28.65 -2.95 12.65
N SER A 835 -29.21 -2.74 11.46
CA SER A 835 -30.44 -1.96 11.26
C SER A 835 -31.66 -2.68 11.80
N GLU A 836 -31.71 -4.01 11.70
CA GLU A 836 -32.78 -4.80 12.28
C GLU A 836 -32.85 -4.65 13.80
N ILE A 837 -31.68 -4.66 14.47
CA ILE A 837 -31.59 -4.43 15.91
C ILE A 837 -31.99 -3.00 16.26
N MET A 838 -31.47 -2.01 15.52
CA MET A 838 -31.77 -0.60 15.76
C MET A 838 -33.26 -0.27 15.54
N ALA A 839 -33.90 -0.88 14.55
CA ALA A 839 -35.34 -0.73 14.30
C ALA A 839 -36.18 -1.23 15.48
N ILE A 840 -35.79 -2.35 16.11
CA ILE A 840 -36.50 -2.88 17.28
C ILE A 840 -36.24 -2.05 18.52
N LEU A 841 -35.00 -1.59 18.75
CA LEU A 841 -34.71 -0.64 19.84
C LEU A 841 -35.53 0.64 19.71
N ALA A 842 -35.73 1.13 18.48
CA ALA A 842 -36.63 2.25 18.21
C ALA A 842 -38.08 1.94 18.59
N LYS A 843 -38.60 0.75 18.21
CA LYS A 843 -39.97 0.31 18.53
C LYS A 843 -40.23 0.12 20.03
N ILE A 844 -39.20 -0.26 20.79
CA ILE A 844 -39.26 -0.37 22.26
C ILE A 844 -39.36 1.04 22.91
N GLY A 845 -39.05 2.11 22.18
CA GLY A 845 -39.09 3.50 22.69
C GLY A 845 -37.73 4.01 23.19
N PHE A 846 -36.63 3.27 23.00
CA PHE A 846 -35.31 3.72 23.45
C PHE A 846 -34.83 4.99 22.73
N PHE A 847 -35.37 5.30 21.57
CA PHE A 847 -34.98 6.49 20.79
C PHE A 847 -35.90 7.70 21.00
N ASP A 848 -36.76 7.66 22.02
CA ASP A 848 -37.66 8.76 22.34
C ASP A 848 -36.93 9.85 23.12
N ALA A 849 -36.96 11.06 22.56
CA ALA A 849 -36.22 12.21 23.07
C ALA A 849 -37.00 13.04 24.10
N GLU A 850 -38.30 12.77 24.26
CA GLU A 850 -39.15 13.45 25.25
C GLU A 850 -38.74 13.08 26.67
N ASN A 851 -38.92 14.02 27.60
CA ASN A 851 -38.58 13.79 28.99
C ASN A 851 -39.48 12.69 29.58
N HIS A 852 -38.88 11.63 30.11
CA HIS A 852 -39.64 10.50 30.64
C HIS A 852 -40.02 10.76 32.11
N PRO A 853 -41.29 10.52 32.54
CA PRO A 853 -41.74 10.79 33.91
C PRO A 853 -40.87 10.14 35.00
N LEU A 854 -40.51 8.87 34.83
CA LEU A 854 -39.61 8.14 35.76
C LEU A 854 -38.20 8.74 35.86
N LEU A 855 -37.76 9.55 34.90
CA LEU A 855 -36.45 10.23 34.90
C LEU A 855 -36.54 11.66 35.43
N GLN A 856 -37.68 12.09 35.96
CA GLN A 856 -37.85 13.40 36.61
C GLN A 856 -37.88 13.31 38.14
N GLU A 857 -38.07 12.10 38.69
CA GLU A 857 -38.15 11.87 40.13
C GLU A 857 -36.79 12.02 40.85
N THR A 858 -36.83 12.43 42.12
CA THR A 858 -35.62 12.52 42.97
C THR A 858 -34.99 11.16 43.24
N ASN A 859 -35.78 10.08 43.21
CA ASN A 859 -35.31 8.70 43.29
C ASN A 859 -35.21 8.11 41.87
N ARG A 860 -33.98 7.91 41.38
CA ARG A 860 -33.76 7.42 40.01
C ARG A 860 -34.03 5.91 39.90
N PRO A 861 -34.74 5.44 38.84
CA PRO A 861 -34.95 4.02 38.61
C PRO A 861 -33.62 3.33 38.26
N THR A 862 -33.56 2.01 38.48
CA THR A 862 -32.49 1.17 37.93
C THR A 862 -32.68 1.00 36.42
N TYR A 863 -31.62 0.69 35.68
CA TYR A 863 -31.75 0.38 34.25
C TYR A 863 -32.75 -0.76 34.01
N ARG A 864 -32.72 -1.82 34.85
CA ARG A 864 -33.68 -2.91 34.80
C ARG A 864 -35.13 -2.44 34.96
N ASN A 865 -35.42 -1.61 35.97
CA ASN A 865 -36.77 -1.11 36.20
C ASN A 865 -37.24 -0.22 35.06
N PHE A 866 -36.35 0.59 34.49
CA PHE A 866 -36.65 1.42 33.33
C PHE A 866 -36.89 0.60 32.06
N LEU A 867 -36.09 -0.44 31.80
CA LEU A 867 -36.32 -1.40 30.71
C LEU A 867 -37.68 -2.09 30.85
N ASN A 868 -38.04 -2.49 32.07
CA ASN A 868 -39.33 -3.12 32.36
C ASN A 868 -40.51 -2.18 32.07
N GLU A 869 -40.38 -0.89 32.38
CA GLU A 869 -41.39 0.11 32.04
C GLU A 869 -41.55 0.26 30.52
N LEU A 870 -40.44 0.38 29.77
CA LEU A 870 -40.48 0.49 28.30
C LEU A 870 -41.09 -0.75 27.63
N LEU A 871 -40.92 -1.92 28.25
CA LEU A 871 -41.56 -3.17 27.80
C LEU A 871 -43.01 -3.35 28.32
N ASN A 872 -43.60 -2.31 28.92
CA ASN A 872 -44.99 -2.28 29.42
C ASN A 872 -45.33 -3.41 30.41
N VAL A 873 -44.45 -3.71 31.38
CA VAL A 873 -44.65 -4.78 32.37
C VAL A 873 -45.93 -4.60 33.20
N ASN A 874 -46.46 -3.38 33.35
CA ASN A 874 -47.58 -3.07 34.24
C ASN A 874 -48.98 -3.04 33.58
N ASN A 875 -49.09 -3.07 32.25
CA ASN A 875 -50.38 -2.96 31.53
C ASN A 875 -50.86 -4.25 30.84
N ILE A 876 -50.06 -5.32 30.86
CA ILE A 876 -50.51 -6.64 30.38
C ILE A 876 -51.02 -7.41 31.59
N SER A 877 -52.34 -7.43 31.75
CA SER A 877 -53.00 -8.27 32.74
C SER A 877 -52.50 -9.71 32.57
N THR A 878 -51.82 -10.24 33.58
CA THR A 878 -51.50 -11.66 33.72
C THR A 878 -52.80 -12.44 33.99
N SER A 879 -53.71 -12.45 33.02
CA SER A 879 -54.90 -13.28 33.05
C SER A 879 -54.71 -14.47 32.12
N ASN A 880 -54.44 -15.62 32.74
CA ASN A 880 -54.75 -16.98 32.29
C ASN A 880 -54.13 -17.48 30.97
N THR A 881 -52.90 -18.01 31.09
CA THR A 881 -52.60 -19.32 30.48
C THR A 881 -51.57 -20.05 31.35
N LYS A 882 -52.05 -20.87 32.28
CA LYS A 882 -51.28 -22.01 32.78
C LYS A 882 -51.12 -22.98 31.60
N ILE A 883 -50.01 -22.88 30.88
CA ILE A 883 -49.55 -23.95 30.00
C ILE A 883 -48.73 -24.89 30.89
N ASN A 884 -49.26 -26.11 31.05
CA ASN A 884 -48.56 -27.21 31.70
C ASN A 884 -47.31 -27.57 30.88
N GLY A 885 -46.14 -27.60 31.53
CA GLY A 885 -44.94 -28.23 30.96
C GLY A 885 -43.65 -27.51 31.35
N GLU A 886 -42.91 -28.14 32.28
CA GLU A 886 -41.46 -27.99 32.52
C GLU A 886 -40.96 -26.66 33.11
N GLU A 887 -40.67 -26.71 34.42
CA GLU A 887 -39.84 -25.75 35.15
C GLU A 887 -38.40 -25.78 34.62
N SER A 888 -38.12 -24.99 33.57
CA SER A 888 -36.73 -24.74 33.13
C SER A 888 -36.49 -23.36 32.49
N GLY A 889 -37.45 -22.42 32.54
CA GLY A 889 -37.31 -21.11 31.88
C GLY A 889 -36.68 -20.04 32.78
N GLY A 890 -35.52 -19.50 32.41
CA GLY A 890 -34.86 -18.40 33.14
C GLY A 890 -35.50 -17.03 32.85
N HIS A 891 -35.07 -15.98 33.57
CA HIS A 891 -35.48 -14.58 33.34
C HIS A 891 -35.31 -14.12 31.86
N ASP A 892 -34.38 -14.75 31.14
CA ASP A 892 -34.14 -14.51 29.71
C ASP A 892 -35.29 -14.99 28.82
N ASP A 893 -35.89 -16.15 29.11
CA ASP A 893 -37.00 -16.70 28.33
C ASP A 893 -38.27 -15.84 28.46
N GLU A 894 -38.44 -15.22 29.62
CA GLU A 894 -39.51 -14.26 29.89
C GLU A 894 -39.34 -12.99 29.03
N LEU A 895 -38.15 -12.41 28.99
CA LEU A 895 -37.85 -11.23 28.17
C LEU A 895 -37.99 -11.50 26.68
N VAL A 896 -37.52 -12.66 26.20
CA VAL A 896 -37.72 -13.10 24.80
C VAL A 896 -39.21 -13.22 24.48
N SER A 897 -39.99 -13.86 25.35
CA SER A 897 -41.44 -14.02 25.17
C SER A 897 -42.15 -12.66 25.11
N ARG A 898 -41.73 -11.69 25.93
CA ARG A 898 -42.28 -10.33 25.94
C ARG A 898 -41.97 -9.56 24.66
N LEU A 899 -40.74 -9.62 24.16
CA LEU A 899 -40.36 -9.00 22.86
C LEU A 899 -41.21 -9.54 21.70
N MET A 900 -41.56 -10.83 21.74
CA MET A 900 -42.46 -11.45 20.77
C MET A 900 -43.93 -11.03 20.97
N MET A 901 -44.42 -10.99 22.21
CA MET A 901 -45.81 -10.59 22.52
C MET A 901 -46.12 -9.14 22.16
N LEU A 902 -45.16 -8.23 22.32
CA LEU A 902 -45.31 -6.83 21.90
C LEU A 902 -45.36 -6.65 20.37
N GLY A 903 -45.20 -7.73 19.60
CA GLY A 903 -45.21 -7.72 18.14
C GLY A 903 -43.98 -7.04 17.52
N HIS A 904 -42.96 -6.74 18.33
CA HIS A 904 -41.73 -6.10 17.87
C HIS A 904 -40.81 -7.09 17.14
N CYS A 905 -40.85 -8.38 17.50
CA CYS A 905 -40.09 -9.46 16.85
C CYS A 905 -41.03 -10.56 16.33
N LYS A 906 -40.88 -10.96 15.07
CA LYS A 906 -41.61 -12.09 14.47
C LYS A 906 -40.89 -13.43 14.65
N GLU A 907 -39.56 -13.39 14.76
CA GLU A 907 -38.69 -14.56 14.84
C GLU A 907 -38.04 -14.64 16.22
N LYS A 908 -37.93 -15.87 16.76
CA LYS A 908 -37.33 -16.10 18.07
C LYS A 908 -35.83 -15.83 18.06
N GLU A 909 -35.11 -16.16 16.97
CA GLU A 909 -33.68 -15.87 16.86
C GLU A 909 -33.39 -14.37 16.96
N LEU A 910 -34.23 -13.54 16.34
CA LEU A 910 -34.11 -12.09 16.41
C LEU A 910 -34.34 -11.58 17.84
N ALA A 911 -35.40 -12.04 18.51
CA ALA A 911 -35.66 -11.67 19.90
C ALA A 911 -34.47 -12.02 20.83
N VAL A 912 -33.80 -13.16 20.59
CA VAL A 912 -32.58 -13.55 21.31
C VAL A 912 -31.41 -12.59 21.01
N LYS A 913 -31.23 -12.16 19.75
CA LYS A 913 -30.21 -11.15 19.39
C LYS A 913 -30.47 -9.81 20.09
N ILE A 914 -31.73 -9.34 20.11
CA ILE A 914 -32.11 -8.11 20.81
C ILE A 914 -31.79 -8.21 22.30
N LEU A 915 -32.14 -9.33 22.94
CA LEU A 915 -31.84 -9.53 24.36
C LEU A 915 -30.32 -9.51 24.62
N LYS A 916 -29.51 -10.13 23.75
CA LYS A 916 -28.04 -10.04 23.84
C LYS A 916 -27.55 -8.59 23.74
N THR A 917 -28.12 -7.78 22.85
CA THR A 917 -27.78 -6.35 22.73
C THR A 917 -28.17 -5.57 23.97
N ILE A 918 -29.40 -5.76 24.50
CA ILE A 918 -29.87 -5.15 25.75
C ILE A 918 -28.93 -5.50 26.91
N LYS A 919 -28.48 -6.76 26.98
CA LYS A 919 -27.54 -7.22 27.99
C LYS A 919 -26.17 -6.57 27.85
N PHE A 920 -25.62 -6.56 26.64
CA PHE A 920 -24.34 -5.95 26.33
C PHE A 920 -24.30 -4.46 26.68
N LEU A 921 -25.38 -3.73 26.38
CA LEU A 921 -25.52 -2.31 26.72
C LEU A 921 -25.75 -2.07 28.23
N GLY A 922 -25.91 -3.11 29.05
CA GLY A 922 -26.17 -3.00 30.47
C GLY A 922 -27.59 -2.51 30.81
N LEU A 923 -28.53 -2.53 29.86
CA LEU A 923 -29.89 -2.01 30.07
C LEU A 923 -30.73 -2.87 31.03
N HIS A 924 -30.20 -4.02 31.46
CA HIS A 924 -30.81 -4.95 32.43
C HIS A 924 -30.18 -4.87 33.84
N GLU A 925 -29.19 -3.99 34.03
CA GLU A 925 -28.42 -3.87 35.28
C GLU A 925 -29.26 -3.20 36.39
N GLU A 926 -28.94 -3.55 37.64
CA GLU A 926 -29.59 -3.01 38.85
C GLU A 926 -28.97 -1.68 39.33
N THR A 927 -28.15 -1.04 38.49
CA THR A 927 -27.56 0.27 38.79
C THR A 927 -28.56 1.39 38.46
N GLN A 928 -28.54 2.48 39.22
CA GLN A 928 -29.41 3.63 38.99
C GLN A 928 -29.01 4.40 37.71
N ILE A 929 -30.01 4.93 37.01
CA ILE A 929 -29.81 5.82 35.87
C ILE A 929 -29.26 7.18 36.35
N PRO A 930 -28.20 7.72 35.72
CA PRO A 930 -27.61 9.01 36.06
C PRO A 930 -28.59 10.20 35.99
N LYS A 931 -28.30 11.26 36.74
CA LYS A 931 -29.19 12.43 36.88
C LYS A 931 -29.27 13.30 35.63
N ASP A 932 -28.22 13.29 34.82
CA ASP A 932 -28.08 14.00 33.55
C ASP A 932 -28.91 13.40 32.41
N CYS A 933 -29.43 12.17 32.57
CA CYS A 933 -30.37 11.58 31.63
C CYS A 933 -31.82 12.02 31.94
N SER A 934 -32.48 12.68 30.99
CA SER A 934 -33.87 13.10 31.11
C SER A 934 -34.85 12.31 30.23
N SER A 935 -34.36 11.58 29.22
CA SER A 935 -35.16 10.85 28.23
C SER A 935 -34.58 9.45 27.94
N ALA A 936 -35.39 8.55 27.39
CA ALA A 936 -34.93 7.22 26.97
C ALA A 936 -33.77 7.31 25.96
N PHE A 937 -33.84 8.29 25.04
CA PHE A 937 -32.77 8.62 24.10
C PHE A 937 -31.44 8.97 24.80
N SER A 938 -31.48 9.80 25.84
CA SER A 938 -30.27 10.15 26.61
C SER A 938 -29.67 8.94 27.34
N VAL A 939 -30.52 8.05 27.87
CA VAL A 939 -30.11 6.82 28.57
C VAL A 939 -29.39 5.87 27.61
N ILE A 940 -29.97 5.59 26.44
CA ILE A 940 -29.35 4.67 25.49
C ILE A 940 -28.09 5.25 24.85
N CYS A 941 -28.05 6.56 24.56
CA CYS A 941 -26.85 7.21 24.05
C CYS A 941 -25.67 7.08 25.02
N GLN A 942 -25.91 7.33 26.32
CA GLN A 942 -24.88 7.19 27.35
C GLN A 942 -24.39 5.74 27.47
N ARG A 943 -25.30 4.76 27.45
CA ARG A 943 -24.92 3.33 27.49
C ARG A 943 -24.11 2.91 26.27
N MET A 944 -24.52 3.36 25.08
CA MET A 944 -23.80 3.12 23.84
C MET A 944 -22.40 3.76 23.86
N GLU A 945 -22.27 4.99 24.35
CA GLU A 945 -20.98 5.67 24.50
C GLU A 945 -20.03 4.88 25.42
N GLN A 946 -20.52 4.39 26.55
CA GLN A 946 -19.73 3.64 27.52
C GLN A 946 -19.33 2.24 27.02
N ARG A 947 -20.23 1.55 26.31
CA ARG A 947 -20.07 0.12 25.97
C ARG A 947 -19.58 -0.14 24.55
N MET A 948 -19.68 0.84 23.66
CA MET A 948 -19.33 0.70 22.23
C MET A 948 -18.19 1.65 21.81
N ALA A 949 -17.33 2.05 22.74
CA ALA A 949 -16.10 2.75 22.43
C ALA A 949 -15.01 1.78 21.90
N TYR A 950 -14.06 2.30 21.14
CA TYR A 950 -12.88 1.56 20.72
C TYR A 950 -11.93 1.33 21.89
N GLY A 951 -11.39 0.12 22.00
CA GLY A 951 -10.26 -0.20 22.86
C GLY A 951 -8.94 0.33 22.29
N HIS A 952 -7.89 0.34 23.12
CA HIS A 952 -6.57 0.90 22.77
C HIS A 952 -5.88 0.26 21.55
N ASN A 953 -6.16 -1.01 21.25
CA ASN A 953 -5.58 -1.74 20.10
C ASN A 953 -6.58 -1.99 18.97
N GLU A 954 -7.79 -1.43 19.06
CA GLU A 954 -8.82 -1.66 18.06
C GLU A 954 -8.81 -0.56 17.00
N GLN A 955 -8.97 -0.97 15.74
CA GLN A 955 -8.96 -0.07 14.60
C GLN A 955 -10.38 0.13 14.06
N ASP A 956 -10.69 1.36 13.66
CA ASP A 956 -11.80 1.62 12.74
C ASP A 956 -11.36 1.37 11.29
N MET A 957 -12.34 1.43 10.40
CA MET A 957 -12.23 1.24 8.97
C MET A 957 -13.21 2.18 8.28
N VAL A 958 -12.79 2.78 7.18
CA VAL A 958 -13.65 3.49 6.24
C VAL A 958 -13.77 2.65 4.98
N LEU A 959 -15.00 2.44 4.52
CA LEU A 959 -15.29 1.85 3.21
C LEU A 959 -16.20 2.80 2.42
N LEU A 960 -15.68 3.28 1.29
CA LEU A 960 -16.40 4.08 0.30
C LEU A 960 -16.38 3.31 -1.03
N HIS A 961 -17.55 3.08 -1.62
CA HIS A 961 -17.69 2.36 -2.87
C HIS A 961 -18.68 3.08 -3.78
N HIS A 962 -18.32 3.27 -5.04
CA HIS A 962 -19.17 3.85 -6.06
C HIS A 962 -19.35 2.89 -7.21
N GLU A 963 -20.53 2.93 -7.82
CA GLU A 963 -20.87 2.22 -9.04
C GLU A 963 -21.57 3.18 -10.01
N VAL A 964 -21.05 3.31 -11.23
CA VAL A 964 -21.58 4.15 -12.29
C VAL A 964 -21.80 3.30 -13.53
N GLU A 965 -23.06 3.08 -13.92
CA GLU A 965 -23.38 2.42 -15.18
C GLU A 965 -23.43 3.45 -16.30
N VAL A 966 -22.67 3.21 -17.37
CA VAL A 966 -22.48 4.10 -18.51
C VAL A 966 -22.96 3.43 -19.78
N GLU A 967 -23.88 4.06 -20.49
CA GLU A 967 -24.38 3.64 -21.78
C GLU A 967 -23.80 4.53 -22.88
N TYR A 968 -23.24 3.92 -23.92
CA TYR A 968 -22.63 4.64 -25.03
C TYR A 968 -23.53 4.63 -26.28
N PRO A 969 -23.57 5.73 -27.05
CA PRO A 969 -24.46 5.88 -28.21
C PRO A 969 -24.05 5.01 -29.42
N ASP A 970 -22.85 4.46 -29.43
CA ASP A 970 -22.30 3.64 -30.51
C ASP A 970 -22.68 2.15 -30.43
N GLY A 971 -23.50 1.77 -29.44
CA GLY A 971 -24.05 0.42 -29.28
C GLY A 971 -23.11 -0.60 -28.64
N ARG A 972 -21.97 -0.16 -28.07
CA ARG A 972 -21.13 -1.05 -27.23
C ARG A 972 -21.86 -1.44 -25.93
N PRO A 973 -21.43 -2.52 -25.25
CA PRO A 973 -22.00 -2.92 -23.97
C PRO A 973 -21.98 -1.80 -22.94
N THR A 974 -22.98 -1.77 -22.05
CA THR A 974 -22.99 -0.84 -20.90
C THR A 974 -21.78 -1.11 -20.02
N GLU A 975 -20.95 -0.10 -19.79
CA GLU A 975 -19.83 -0.22 -18.88
C GLU A 975 -20.30 0.04 -17.44
N LYS A 976 -19.83 -0.74 -16.46
CA LYS A 976 -19.99 -0.47 -15.04
C LYS A 976 -18.65 -0.02 -14.47
N HIS A 977 -18.54 1.26 -14.18
CA HIS A 977 -17.34 1.86 -13.57
C HIS A 977 -17.49 1.78 -12.05
N GLN A 978 -16.46 1.36 -11.36
CA GLN A 978 -16.44 1.23 -9.91
C GLN A 978 -15.22 1.92 -9.32
N ALA A 979 -15.40 2.57 -8.18
CA ALA A 979 -14.31 3.14 -7.39
C ALA A 979 -14.48 2.74 -5.93
N THR A 980 -13.44 2.14 -5.34
CA THR A 980 -13.46 1.64 -3.95
C THR A 980 -12.29 2.19 -3.16
N LEU A 981 -12.57 2.88 -2.07
CA LEU A 981 -11.60 3.29 -1.05
C LEU A 981 -11.88 2.49 0.22
N MET A 982 -10.84 1.81 0.72
CA MET A 982 -10.89 1.08 1.98
C MET A 982 -9.65 1.44 2.80
N GLU A 983 -9.85 2.14 3.92
CA GLU A 983 -8.76 2.63 4.78
C GLU A 983 -8.96 2.13 6.22
N PHE A 984 -7.88 1.77 6.91
CA PHE A 984 -7.89 1.35 8.32
C PHE A 984 -7.20 2.38 9.21
N GLY A 985 -7.64 2.49 10.46
CA GLY A 985 -6.99 3.35 11.45
C GLY A 985 -5.53 2.95 11.65
N LYS A 986 -4.64 3.93 11.76
CA LYS A 986 -3.18 3.73 11.90
C LYS A 986 -2.74 4.02 13.33
N THR A 987 -1.69 3.33 13.79
CA THR A 987 -1.02 3.66 15.04
C THR A 987 0.45 3.91 14.77
N GLU A 988 0.90 5.15 14.96
CA GLU A 988 2.27 5.58 14.74
C GLU A 988 2.82 6.17 16.04
N ASN A 989 4.02 5.76 16.44
CA ASN A 989 4.67 6.23 17.68
C ASN A 989 3.77 6.12 18.94
N GLY A 990 2.92 5.09 19.00
CA GLY A 990 1.98 4.87 20.10
C GLY A 990 0.73 5.76 20.09
N ARG A 991 0.52 6.58 19.06
CA ARG A 991 -0.69 7.39 18.86
C ARG A 991 -1.57 6.79 17.78
N SER A 992 -2.82 6.51 18.12
CA SER A 992 -3.80 5.96 17.18
C SER A 992 -4.59 7.07 16.48
N THR A 993 -4.56 7.05 15.15
CA THR A 993 -5.35 7.92 14.27
C THR A 993 -6.37 7.06 13.53
N THR A 994 -7.65 7.35 13.73
CA THR A 994 -8.75 6.61 13.09
C THR A 994 -8.79 6.85 11.58
N ALA A 995 -9.18 5.86 10.79
CA ALA A 995 -9.43 5.98 9.35
C ALA A 995 -10.36 7.15 9.05
N MET A 996 -11.44 7.29 9.81
CA MET A 996 -12.38 8.42 9.69
C MET A 996 -11.69 9.79 9.88
N ALA A 997 -10.75 9.88 10.82
CA ALA A 997 -10.02 11.13 11.06
C ALA A 997 -9.07 11.46 9.90
N LEU A 998 -8.37 10.45 9.36
CA LEU A 998 -7.50 10.60 8.19
C LEU A 998 -8.29 11.04 6.97
N THR A 999 -9.35 10.30 6.62
CA THR A 999 -10.13 10.53 5.39
C THR A 999 -11.01 11.79 5.44
N VAL A 1000 -11.10 12.48 6.58
CA VAL A 1000 -11.77 13.79 6.69
C VAL A 1000 -10.75 14.92 6.84
N GLY A 1001 -9.75 14.75 7.71
CA GLY A 1001 -8.74 15.78 7.97
C GLY A 1001 -7.81 16.04 6.79
N VAL A 1002 -7.36 14.97 6.12
CA VAL A 1002 -6.42 15.08 4.99
C VAL A 1002 -7.07 15.79 3.79
N PRO A 1003 -8.29 15.45 3.33
CA PRO A 1003 -8.95 16.22 2.26
C PRO A 1003 -9.16 17.70 2.61
N ALA A 1004 -9.52 18.03 3.85
CA ALA A 1004 -9.67 19.42 4.28
C ALA A 1004 -8.33 20.18 4.21
N ALA A 1005 -7.24 19.53 4.61
CA ALA A 1005 -5.90 20.07 4.48
C ALA A 1005 -5.47 20.23 3.01
N ILE A 1006 -5.76 19.25 2.16
CA ILE A 1006 -5.53 19.35 0.70
C ILE A 1006 -6.29 20.55 0.12
N GLY A 1007 -7.56 20.75 0.51
CA GLY A 1007 -8.33 21.92 0.11
C GLY A 1007 -7.63 23.23 0.47
N ALA A 1008 -7.05 23.32 1.67
CA ALA A 1008 -6.30 24.50 2.09
C ALA A 1008 -5.01 24.69 1.27
N LEU A 1009 -4.29 23.61 0.97
CA LEU A 1009 -3.11 23.66 0.10
C LEU A 1009 -3.44 24.15 -1.31
N LEU A 1010 -4.55 23.67 -1.90
CA LEU A 1010 -4.96 24.10 -3.24
C LEU A 1010 -5.27 25.60 -3.28
N LEU A 1011 -5.85 26.15 -2.19
CA LEU A 1011 -6.10 27.58 -2.06
C LEU A 1011 -4.80 28.37 -1.85
N LEU A 1012 -3.87 27.89 -1.02
CA LEU A 1012 -2.55 28.51 -0.84
C LEU A 1012 -1.73 28.55 -2.14
N GLN A 1013 -1.83 27.50 -2.96
CA GLN A 1013 -1.16 27.39 -4.25
C GLN A 1013 -1.88 28.17 -5.37
N ASN A 1014 -2.99 28.84 -5.07
CA ASN A 1014 -3.84 29.49 -6.06
C ASN A 1014 -4.26 28.55 -7.22
N LYS A 1015 -4.42 27.25 -6.96
CA LYS A 1015 -4.88 26.27 -7.96
C LYS A 1015 -6.38 26.36 -8.23
N VAL A 1016 -7.15 26.93 -7.31
CA VAL A 1016 -8.61 27.11 -7.44
C VAL A 1016 -8.92 28.54 -7.87
N GLN A 1017 -9.36 28.71 -9.12
CA GLN A 1017 -9.67 30.03 -9.67
C GLN A 1017 -11.06 30.52 -9.27
N LYS A 1018 -12.03 29.60 -9.17
CA LYS A 1018 -13.41 29.93 -8.86
C LYS A 1018 -13.55 30.57 -7.47
N LYS A 1019 -14.23 31.73 -7.42
CA LYS A 1019 -14.58 32.46 -6.19
C LYS A 1019 -16.05 32.18 -5.82
N GLY A 1020 -16.39 32.42 -4.56
CA GLY A 1020 -17.71 32.07 -4.00
C GLY A 1020 -17.68 30.85 -3.08
N VAL A 1021 -18.86 30.33 -2.77
CA VAL A 1021 -19.10 29.12 -1.98
C VAL A 1021 -19.18 27.92 -2.92
N ILE A 1022 -18.13 27.12 -2.91
CA ILE A 1022 -17.94 26.04 -3.88
C ILE A 1022 -17.79 24.69 -3.19
N ARG A 1023 -17.82 23.63 -4.01
CA ARG A 1023 -17.66 22.22 -3.66
C ARG A 1023 -16.57 21.63 -4.57
N PRO A 1024 -15.95 20.48 -4.25
CA PRO A 1024 -14.92 19.87 -5.08
C PRO A 1024 -15.50 19.13 -6.29
N LEU A 1025 -16.29 19.83 -7.10
CA LEU A 1025 -16.97 19.26 -8.28
C LEU A 1025 -16.25 19.58 -9.59
N GLN A 1026 -15.38 20.59 -9.59
CA GLN A 1026 -14.66 21.00 -10.79
C GLN A 1026 -13.34 20.20 -10.94
N PRO A 1027 -12.92 19.86 -12.18
CA PRO A 1027 -11.67 19.15 -12.44
C PRO A 1027 -10.44 19.87 -11.87
N GLU A 1028 -10.45 21.21 -11.87
CA GLU A 1028 -9.38 22.04 -11.29
C GLU A 1028 -9.16 21.78 -9.78
N ILE A 1029 -10.16 21.20 -9.10
CA ILE A 1029 -10.11 20.85 -7.68
C ILE A 1029 -9.91 19.34 -7.52
N TYR A 1030 -10.79 18.52 -8.09
CA TYR A 1030 -10.81 17.09 -7.76
C TYR A 1030 -9.62 16.32 -8.34
N ILE A 1031 -9.08 16.70 -9.51
CA ILE A 1031 -7.92 16.03 -10.11
C ILE A 1031 -6.68 16.19 -9.21
N PRO A 1032 -6.21 17.42 -8.92
CA PRO A 1032 -5.04 17.57 -8.06
C PRO A 1032 -5.32 17.13 -6.63
N ALA A 1033 -6.55 17.22 -6.14
CA ALA A 1033 -6.89 16.72 -4.80
C ALA A 1033 -6.76 15.20 -4.70
N LEU A 1034 -7.25 14.44 -5.68
CA LEU A 1034 -7.15 12.98 -5.72
C LEU A 1034 -5.69 12.52 -5.91
N GLU A 1035 -4.91 13.20 -6.76
CA GLU A 1035 -3.47 12.91 -6.93
C GLU A 1035 -2.70 13.10 -5.61
N ILE A 1036 -2.95 14.20 -4.90
CA ILE A 1036 -2.32 14.46 -3.61
C ILE A 1036 -2.81 13.44 -2.56
N LEU A 1037 -4.09 13.07 -2.59
CA LEU A 1037 -4.69 12.08 -1.70
C LEU A 1037 -4.03 10.70 -1.88
N GLU A 1038 -3.85 10.23 -3.12
CA GLU A 1038 -3.16 8.98 -3.42
C GLU A 1038 -1.68 9.03 -3.03
N ALA A 1039 -0.99 10.15 -3.33
CA ALA A 1039 0.40 10.36 -2.93
C ALA A 1039 0.58 10.36 -1.41
N SER A 1040 -0.45 10.73 -0.65
CA SER A 1040 -0.48 10.66 0.83
C SER A 1040 -0.71 9.25 1.37
N GLY A 1041 -0.95 8.26 0.49
CA GLY A 1041 -1.13 6.86 0.84
C GLY A 1041 -2.58 6.42 1.07
N ILE A 1042 -3.56 7.29 0.83
CA ILE A 1042 -4.99 6.94 0.81
C ILE A 1042 -5.34 6.49 -0.60
N LYS A 1043 -5.42 5.16 -0.81
CA LYS A 1043 -5.56 4.57 -2.16
C LYS A 1043 -7.01 4.36 -2.56
N VAL A 1044 -7.29 4.55 -3.85
CA VAL A 1044 -8.57 4.24 -4.47
C VAL A 1044 -8.34 3.15 -5.52
N ILE A 1045 -9.19 2.12 -5.52
CA ILE A 1045 -9.18 1.04 -6.49
C ILE A 1045 -10.30 1.31 -7.50
N GLU A 1046 -9.92 1.57 -8.75
CA GLU A 1046 -10.86 1.79 -9.84
C GLU A 1046 -10.94 0.56 -10.76
N ARG A 1047 -12.15 0.28 -11.27
CA ARG A 1047 -12.43 -0.84 -12.18
C ARG A 1047 -13.50 -0.46 -13.18
N VAL A 1048 -13.44 -1.10 -14.35
CA VAL A 1048 -14.45 -0.99 -15.40
C VAL A 1048 -14.81 -2.40 -15.84
N GLU A 1049 -16.10 -2.75 -15.74
CA GLU A 1049 -16.67 -4.01 -16.20
C GLU A 1049 -17.62 -3.75 -17.39
N THR A 1050 -17.81 -4.72 -18.28
CA THR A 1050 -18.66 -4.61 -19.49
C THR A 1050 -19.78 -5.63 -19.55
#